data_AF-A0A7V9ZJ32-F1
#
_entry.id   AF-A0A7V9ZJ32-F1
#
_cell.length_a   1.000
_cell.length_b   1.000
_cell.length_c   1.000
_cell.angle_alpha   90.00
_cell.angle_beta   90.00
_cell.angle_gamma   90.00
#
_symmetry.space_group_name_H-M   'P 1'
#
loop_
_entity.id
_entity.type
_entity.pdbx_description
1 polymer ?
#
loop_
_entity_poly.entity_id
_entity_poly.type
_entity_poly.pdbx_seq_one_letter_code
_entity_poly.pdbx_strand_id
1 'polypeptide(L)'
;MIEYGNSRCRSCPTADDAIVARAPGHGDVAIVIDAPTDGEVKHQRWLAGSRGGASRLLHATLEAAGADVEQLYFASALNCRPNPKKKAMQKRAMISCRERLVNELKAEGIKKVLCIGPVGYGALMSSDRLPAITNIRGRWKHAYGMDVLATLPPGFMFGSPAKADYFRDFAYDIEKFFTTEPEPHPDIELWIPDTLKEVEQAFAWLAEQEYVSVDLETTGFSPISCDILAAGFGVVLNGHDAKVVIIDNSLIEKTKPWRLIGKLLASEQPTVFHNAKFDLQHLKQQLLRRKLKYEPREIHDTLLLHYTLDERPIGRFKCHGLEALARTRYDAPDYGIDVKKFLAEWESADAYNRRAMRTKLQTYLGLDCYYTARLFPDLWNDALNEDEQLLELYETLLIPGAIALADIEHHGILIDREFYEKSSVELGKKATALLAQLQRDTGIPDFNPGSPKQVQELVYGTLEMPFGLRTDKDGKTYHTARRGGLQEGATAAPVLKALAYRYPEHKKIIDDICEYRNLTKNIGTYVNGILQRCDTDGRIRTSFNLAGTSTGRLSSSNPNLQNVPDASHTGVEIRKGFIAAPGHVFVYADYKQLEVRIAAWLSGDAAMKEVFNSGRDPHQEIAHAIFHKPKEEITHYMRWLAKNIQFGLLYGRGYESVATGPEQEDIAMRGGTRWSVDEVKQFYDSLLAEWKDYAKWQQAQKATGYREGEVHMPTGRKRRFDFISKHDAGYVGRASFNNPTQGTASDFTLHALIQLHARLPVGAYLVSTIHDALMVECLEDQVDDVSSLMYDVMEHDTLFAIDDIALKIDLDVMYAWGEKDVVKAETLMVDLDD
;
A
#
# COMPACT_ATOMS: atom_id res chain seq x y z
N MET A 1 -5.57 23.78 -45.86
CA MET A 1 -4.80 24.16 -44.65
C MET A 1 -5.25 25.54 -44.20
N ILE A 2 -5.60 25.71 -42.91
CA ILE A 2 -6.16 26.90 -42.26
C ILE A 2 -7.65 27.19 -42.57
N GLU A 3 -8.58 26.35 -42.11
CA GLU A 3 -10.01 26.74 -42.04
C GLU A 3 -10.53 26.95 -40.60
N TYR A 4 -9.74 26.60 -39.57
CA TYR A 4 -10.12 26.80 -38.16
C TYR A 4 -9.06 27.55 -37.32
N GLY A 5 -8.19 28.33 -37.97
CA GLY A 5 -7.11 29.07 -37.30
C GLY A 5 -7.62 30.30 -36.54
N ASN A 6 -7.77 30.19 -35.22
CA ASN A 6 -8.02 31.32 -34.32
C ASN A 6 -6.87 32.36 -34.42
N SER A 7 -7.18 33.66 -34.38
CA SER A 7 -6.23 34.78 -34.33
C SER A 7 -5.17 34.65 -33.22
N ARG A 8 -5.45 33.90 -32.15
CA ARG A 8 -4.55 33.56 -31.04
C ARG A 8 -3.45 32.54 -31.40
N CYS A 9 -3.56 31.84 -32.53
CA CYS A 9 -2.52 30.90 -32.98
C CYS A 9 -1.30 31.66 -33.55
N ARG A 10 -1.54 32.79 -34.24
CA ARG A 10 -0.47 33.63 -34.83
C ARG A 10 0.38 34.35 -33.77
N SER A 11 -0.14 34.53 -32.56
CA SER A 11 0.57 35.07 -31.40
C SER A 11 1.07 33.99 -30.43
N CYS A 12 0.91 32.70 -30.78
CA CYS A 12 1.37 31.59 -29.96
C CYS A 12 2.86 31.33 -30.24
N PRO A 13 3.76 31.36 -29.24
CA PRO A 13 5.21 31.21 -29.44
C PRO A 13 5.66 29.80 -29.86
N THR A 14 4.74 28.92 -30.27
CA THR A 14 5.00 27.52 -30.65
C THR A 14 4.27 27.12 -31.94
N ALA A 15 3.89 28.08 -32.77
CA ALA A 15 2.91 27.90 -33.85
C ALA A 15 3.39 27.06 -35.06
N ASP A 16 4.69 26.79 -35.22
CA ASP A 16 5.20 26.49 -36.56
C ASP A 16 5.37 25.01 -36.98
N ASP A 17 5.38 23.98 -36.12
CA ASP A 17 5.92 22.67 -36.57
C ASP A 17 5.26 21.36 -36.04
N ALA A 18 3.93 21.24 -35.96
CA ALA A 18 3.34 19.93 -35.57
C ALA A 18 1.87 19.66 -36.00
N ILE A 19 1.50 19.86 -37.27
CA ILE A 19 0.17 19.42 -37.75
C ILE A 19 0.31 18.03 -38.38
N VAL A 20 -0.33 17.03 -37.77
CA VAL A 20 -0.58 15.71 -38.37
C VAL A 20 -1.86 15.84 -39.19
N ALA A 21 -1.86 15.36 -40.44
CA ALA A 21 -3.09 15.23 -41.22
C ALA A 21 -4.14 14.44 -40.41
N ARG A 22 -5.31 15.06 -40.20
CA ARG A 22 -6.42 14.43 -39.47
C ARG A 22 -6.93 13.25 -40.28
N ALA A 23 -7.11 12.11 -39.64
CA ALA A 23 -7.63 10.93 -40.34
C ALA A 23 -9.15 11.09 -40.47
N PRO A 24 -9.74 10.96 -41.67
CA PRO A 24 -11.18 10.84 -41.79
C PRO A 24 -11.59 9.53 -41.11
N GLY A 25 -12.26 9.63 -39.96
CA GLY A 25 -13.04 8.54 -39.39
C GLY A 25 -14.45 8.61 -39.95
N HIS A 26 -15.10 7.46 -40.13
CA HIS A 26 -16.50 7.39 -40.58
C HIS A 26 -17.50 7.25 -39.42
N GLY A 27 -17.04 7.31 -38.16
CA GLY A 27 -17.85 7.17 -36.95
C GLY A 27 -18.07 8.46 -36.15
N ASP A 28 -18.96 8.40 -35.15
CA ASP A 28 -19.30 9.49 -34.22
C ASP A 28 -18.46 9.46 -32.92
N VAL A 29 -17.36 8.73 -32.93
CA VAL A 29 -16.45 8.53 -31.81
C VAL A 29 -15.08 9.14 -32.11
N ALA A 30 -14.56 9.96 -31.20
CA ALA A 30 -13.22 10.54 -31.32
C ALA A 30 -12.27 10.14 -30.18
N ILE A 31 -11.01 9.91 -30.53
CA ILE A 31 -9.88 9.81 -29.61
C ILE A 31 -9.10 11.13 -29.66
N VAL A 32 -9.08 11.85 -28.55
CA VAL A 32 -8.37 13.14 -28.42
C VAL A 32 -7.12 12.95 -27.59
N ILE A 33 -5.95 13.06 -28.21
CA ILE A 33 -4.67 13.04 -27.50
C ILE A 33 -4.21 14.46 -27.13
N ASP A 34 -3.38 14.62 -26.09
CA ASP A 34 -2.93 15.95 -25.67
C ASP A 34 -2.18 16.72 -26.78
N ALA A 35 -1.20 16.09 -27.42
CA ALA A 35 -0.41 16.66 -28.51
C ALA A 35 0.15 15.54 -29.41
N PRO A 36 0.36 15.79 -30.71
CA PRO A 36 0.91 14.80 -31.62
C PRO A 36 2.37 14.46 -31.27
N THR A 37 2.78 13.22 -31.47
CA THR A 37 4.15 12.72 -31.26
C THR A 37 5.06 12.96 -32.46
N ASP A 38 6.39 12.90 -32.27
CA ASP A 38 7.40 13.05 -33.34
C ASP A 38 7.13 12.10 -34.52
N GLY A 39 6.79 10.84 -34.21
CA GLY A 39 6.45 9.84 -35.21
C GLY A 39 5.23 10.24 -36.03
N GLU A 40 4.15 10.67 -35.36
CA GLU A 40 2.90 11.05 -36.03
C GLU A 40 3.08 12.24 -36.96
N VAL A 41 3.84 13.26 -36.54
CA VAL A 41 4.14 14.44 -37.40
C VAL A 41 5.04 14.05 -38.57
N LYS A 42 6.08 13.25 -38.32
CA LYS A 42 7.01 12.82 -39.36
C LYS A 42 6.32 11.97 -40.43
N HIS A 43 5.41 11.11 -40.03
CA HIS A 43 4.73 10.16 -40.92
C HIS A 43 3.35 10.64 -41.39
N GLN A 44 2.90 11.81 -40.93
CA GLN A 44 1.60 12.40 -41.27
C GLN A 44 0.43 11.42 -41.10
N ARG A 45 0.47 10.63 -40.03
CA ARG A 45 -0.52 9.60 -39.74
C ARG A 45 -0.63 9.40 -38.22
N TRP A 46 -1.85 9.23 -37.72
CA TRP A 46 -2.10 8.91 -36.30
C TRP A 46 -1.66 7.50 -35.97
N LEU A 47 -1.16 7.30 -34.75
CA LEU A 47 -0.54 6.04 -34.35
C LEU A 47 0.61 5.61 -35.29
N ALA A 48 1.15 6.54 -36.10
CA ALA A 48 2.29 6.29 -36.98
C ALA A 48 3.57 6.25 -36.14
N GLY A 49 3.69 5.10 -35.53
CA GLY A 49 4.63 4.81 -34.47
C GLY A 49 4.53 3.33 -34.15
N SER A 50 4.30 2.46 -35.15
CA SER A 50 4.38 1.00 -35.00
C SER A 50 5.73 0.50 -34.42
N ARG A 51 6.69 1.41 -34.18
CA ARG A 51 7.95 1.19 -33.46
C ARG A 51 8.01 1.79 -32.03
N GLY A 52 7.08 2.65 -31.62
CA GLY A 52 6.98 3.25 -30.28
C GLY A 52 6.10 2.42 -29.33
N GLY A 53 6.53 2.26 -28.07
CA GLY A 53 5.80 1.43 -27.09
C GLY A 53 4.39 1.95 -26.76
N ALA A 54 4.23 3.26 -26.61
CA ALA A 54 2.97 3.87 -26.17
C ALA A 54 1.84 3.82 -27.22
N SER A 55 2.15 4.05 -28.50
CA SER A 55 1.14 3.96 -29.58
C SER A 55 0.65 2.53 -29.79
N ARG A 56 1.56 1.53 -29.68
CA ARG A 56 1.18 0.10 -29.74
C ARG A 56 0.29 -0.30 -28.57
N LEU A 57 0.60 0.20 -27.37
CA LEU A 57 -0.20 -0.07 -26.18
C LEU A 57 -1.62 0.49 -26.34
N LEU A 58 -1.77 1.75 -26.75
CA LEU A 58 -3.08 2.35 -27.00
C LEU A 58 -3.87 1.59 -28.07
N HIS A 59 -3.24 1.25 -29.20
CA HIS A 59 -3.90 0.49 -30.26
C HIS A 59 -4.42 -0.87 -29.76
N ALA A 60 -3.57 -1.65 -29.10
CA ALA A 60 -3.93 -2.97 -28.59
C ALA A 60 -5.05 -2.88 -27.55
N THR A 61 -5.04 -1.86 -26.68
CA THR A 61 -6.11 -1.68 -25.68
C THR A 61 -7.43 -1.23 -26.30
N LEU A 62 -7.40 -0.39 -27.35
CA LEU A 62 -8.62 -0.02 -28.10
C LEU A 62 -9.23 -1.25 -28.78
N GLU A 63 -8.42 -2.08 -29.44
CA GLU A 63 -8.89 -3.32 -30.07
C GLU A 63 -9.46 -4.31 -29.05
N ALA A 64 -8.78 -4.47 -27.90
CA ALA A 64 -9.24 -5.33 -26.81
C ALA A 64 -10.60 -4.88 -26.23
N ALA A 65 -10.87 -3.57 -26.23
CA ALA A 65 -12.16 -3.01 -25.84
C ALA A 65 -13.24 -3.08 -26.95
N GLY A 66 -12.96 -3.77 -28.06
CA GLY A 66 -13.90 -3.97 -29.16
C GLY A 66 -13.99 -2.80 -30.15
N ALA A 67 -13.06 -1.84 -30.11
CA ALA A 67 -13.08 -0.71 -31.02
C ALA A 67 -12.54 -1.08 -32.42
N ASP A 68 -13.27 -0.72 -33.47
CA ASP A 68 -12.73 -0.68 -34.83
C ASP A 68 -11.91 0.62 -35.00
N VAL A 69 -10.59 0.49 -34.83
CA VAL A 69 -9.66 1.62 -34.86
C VAL A 69 -9.71 2.40 -36.19
N GLU A 70 -10.10 1.77 -37.30
CA GLU A 70 -10.22 2.44 -38.60
C GLU A 70 -11.45 3.37 -38.68
N GLN A 71 -12.46 3.16 -37.84
CA GLN A 71 -13.66 3.99 -37.77
C GLN A 71 -13.54 5.17 -36.80
N LEU A 72 -12.50 5.18 -35.95
CA LEU A 72 -12.30 6.21 -34.94
C LEU A 72 -11.74 7.51 -35.55
N TYR A 73 -12.30 8.65 -35.14
CA TYR A 73 -11.73 9.95 -35.46
C TYR A 73 -10.57 10.29 -34.50
N PHE A 74 -9.37 10.51 -35.02
CA PHE A 74 -8.22 10.91 -34.20
C PHE A 74 -7.95 12.41 -34.31
N ALA A 75 -7.87 13.06 -33.16
CA ALA A 75 -7.52 14.48 -33.05
C ALA A 75 -6.49 14.72 -31.94
N SER A 76 -5.75 15.83 -32.04
CA SER A 76 -4.99 16.36 -30.91
C SER A 76 -5.67 17.56 -30.31
N ALA A 77 -5.53 17.74 -28.99
CA ALA A 77 -5.97 18.94 -28.28
C ALA A 77 -5.11 20.16 -28.64
N LEU A 78 -3.81 19.95 -28.79
CA LEU A 78 -2.83 20.96 -29.18
C LEU A 78 -2.31 20.73 -30.60
N ASN A 79 -2.15 21.81 -31.37
CA ASN A 79 -1.42 21.79 -32.65
C ASN A 79 0.11 21.85 -32.46
N CYS A 80 0.57 22.17 -31.26
CA CYS A 80 1.97 22.40 -30.93
C CYS A 80 2.42 21.48 -29.80
N ARG A 81 3.73 21.44 -29.53
CA ARG A 81 4.33 20.68 -28.43
C ARG A 81 4.92 21.62 -27.37
N PRO A 82 4.09 22.21 -26.50
CA PRO A 82 4.61 22.98 -25.39
C PRO A 82 5.46 22.07 -24.50
N ASN A 83 6.49 22.64 -23.86
CA ASN A 83 7.36 21.86 -22.99
C ASN A 83 6.51 21.17 -21.89
N PRO A 84 6.54 19.82 -21.80
CA PRO A 84 5.65 19.09 -20.91
C PRO A 84 5.91 19.36 -19.43
N LYS A 85 7.10 19.88 -19.08
CA LYS A 85 7.46 20.28 -17.72
C LYS A 85 6.94 21.67 -17.34
N LYS A 86 6.44 22.46 -18.29
CA LYS A 86 5.96 23.83 -18.06
C LYS A 86 4.43 23.87 -18.11
N LYS A 87 3.76 23.52 -17.00
CA LYS A 87 2.28 23.52 -16.88
C LYS A 87 1.62 24.82 -17.34
N ALA A 88 2.21 25.98 -17.03
CA ALA A 88 1.69 27.28 -17.47
C ALA A 88 1.69 27.42 -19.01
N MET A 89 2.69 26.85 -19.68
CA MET A 89 2.79 26.84 -21.13
C MET A 89 1.74 25.91 -21.75
N GLN A 90 1.58 24.70 -21.20
CA GLN A 90 0.52 23.77 -21.60
C GLN A 90 -0.87 24.39 -21.43
N LYS A 91 -1.14 25.03 -20.29
CA LYS A 91 -2.41 25.74 -20.03
C LYS A 91 -2.69 26.81 -21.09
N ARG A 92 -1.70 27.65 -21.41
CA ARG A 92 -1.85 28.69 -22.45
C ARG A 92 -2.15 28.07 -23.81
N ALA A 93 -1.42 27.02 -24.19
CA ALA A 93 -1.66 26.31 -25.45
C ALA A 93 -3.07 25.69 -25.50
N MET A 94 -3.52 25.06 -24.41
CA MET A 94 -4.85 24.46 -24.27
C MET A 94 -5.96 25.50 -24.48
N ILE A 95 -5.87 26.64 -23.80
CA ILE A 95 -6.84 27.74 -23.93
C ILE A 95 -6.86 28.29 -25.36
N SER A 96 -5.69 28.43 -26.00
CA SER A 96 -5.60 28.90 -27.39
C SER A 96 -6.16 27.91 -28.41
N CYS A 97 -6.00 26.60 -28.18
CA CYS A 97 -6.42 25.56 -29.13
C CYS A 97 -7.86 25.06 -28.93
N ARG A 98 -8.53 25.44 -27.82
CA ARG A 98 -9.87 24.97 -27.44
C ARG A 98 -10.91 25.17 -28.53
N GLU A 99 -11.07 26.41 -29.00
CA GLU A 99 -12.13 26.76 -29.94
C GLU A 99 -12.01 25.95 -31.24
N ARG A 100 -10.78 25.79 -31.73
CA ARG A 100 -10.48 24.91 -32.87
C ARG A 100 -10.91 23.47 -32.58
N LEU A 101 -10.47 22.87 -31.46
CA LEU A 101 -10.81 21.48 -31.12
C LEU A 101 -12.33 21.29 -31.07
N VAL A 102 -13.06 22.19 -30.42
CA VAL A 102 -14.52 22.08 -30.29
C VAL A 102 -15.21 22.21 -31.66
N ASN A 103 -14.81 23.18 -32.48
CA ASN A 103 -15.39 23.39 -33.80
C ASN A 103 -15.11 22.21 -34.74
N GLU A 104 -13.91 21.64 -34.66
CA GLU A 104 -13.50 20.45 -35.40
C GLU A 104 -14.37 19.24 -35.05
N LEU A 105 -14.48 18.88 -33.77
CA LEU A 105 -15.29 17.73 -33.34
C LEU A 105 -16.78 17.89 -33.72
N LYS A 106 -17.31 19.11 -33.64
CA LYS A 106 -18.69 19.40 -34.07
C LYS A 106 -18.89 19.27 -35.58
N ALA A 107 -17.93 19.76 -36.37
CA ALA A 107 -18.02 19.72 -37.83
C ALA A 107 -18.02 18.28 -38.35
N GLU A 108 -17.32 17.38 -37.66
CA GLU A 108 -17.24 15.95 -37.97
C GLU A 108 -18.40 15.14 -37.36
N GLY A 109 -19.34 15.77 -36.64
CA GLY A 109 -20.51 15.10 -36.07
C GLY A 109 -20.20 14.15 -34.92
N ILE A 110 -19.09 14.36 -34.20
CA ILE A 110 -18.69 13.54 -33.05
C ILE A 110 -19.70 13.67 -31.91
N LYS A 111 -20.02 12.54 -31.29
CA LYS A 111 -20.91 12.42 -30.11
C LYS A 111 -20.19 11.90 -28.88
N LYS A 112 -19.24 10.97 -29.01
CA LYS A 112 -18.46 10.43 -27.87
C LYS A 112 -16.97 10.75 -28.04
N VAL A 113 -16.33 11.20 -26.97
CA VAL A 113 -14.92 11.61 -26.97
C VAL A 113 -14.14 10.97 -25.83
N LEU A 114 -13.13 10.17 -26.17
CA LEU A 114 -12.14 9.69 -25.21
C LEU A 114 -10.91 10.60 -25.20
N CYS A 115 -10.68 11.29 -24.09
CA CYS A 115 -9.51 12.13 -23.88
C CYS A 115 -8.35 11.31 -23.29
N ILE A 116 -7.24 11.22 -24.04
CA ILE A 116 -6.00 10.60 -23.58
C ILE A 116 -5.13 11.68 -22.93
N GLY A 117 -5.29 11.84 -21.62
CA GLY A 117 -4.58 12.83 -20.82
C GLY A 117 -5.40 14.08 -20.44
N PRO A 118 -4.82 14.96 -19.61
CA PRO A 118 -5.54 16.07 -18.98
C PRO A 118 -5.77 17.29 -19.89
N VAL A 119 -5.04 17.46 -20.99
CA VAL A 119 -5.12 18.66 -21.83
C VAL A 119 -6.38 18.64 -22.70
N GLY A 120 -6.65 17.50 -23.36
CA GLY A 120 -7.87 17.32 -24.14
C GLY A 120 -9.13 17.51 -23.28
N TYR A 121 -9.17 16.82 -22.14
CA TYR A 121 -10.27 16.95 -21.19
C TYR A 121 -10.42 18.38 -20.66
N GLY A 122 -9.32 19.03 -20.26
CA GLY A 122 -9.35 20.42 -19.78
C GLY A 122 -9.81 21.42 -20.84
N ALA A 123 -9.54 21.16 -22.13
CA ALA A 123 -10.05 21.97 -23.23
C ALA A 123 -11.58 21.84 -23.36
N LEU A 124 -12.11 20.60 -23.35
CA LEU A 124 -13.54 20.33 -23.53
C LEU A 124 -14.37 20.70 -22.30
N MET A 125 -13.85 20.54 -21.08
CA MET A 125 -14.54 20.97 -19.86
C MET A 125 -14.48 22.47 -19.60
N SER A 126 -13.98 23.24 -20.56
CA SER A 126 -13.77 24.68 -20.43
C SER A 126 -12.90 25.12 -19.25
N SER A 127 -12.08 24.23 -18.70
CA SER A 127 -11.31 24.48 -17.47
C SER A 127 -10.28 25.58 -17.66
N ASP A 128 -10.12 26.42 -16.64
CA ASP A 128 -9.03 27.39 -16.54
C ASP A 128 -7.76 26.75 -15.94
N ARG A 129 -7.78 25.46 -15.60
CA ARG A 129 -6.67 24.71 -14.99
C ARG A 129 -6.42 23.42 -15.78
N LEU A 130 -5.22 22.85 -15.58
CA LEU A 130 -4.93 21.49 -16.02
C LEU A 130 -5.22 20.55 -14.85
N PRO A 131 -6.31 19.75 -14.92
CA PRO A 131 -6.66 18.84 -13.85
C PRO A 131 -5.61 17.72 -13.72
N ALA A 132 -5.50 17.15 -12.53
CA ALA A 132 -4.73 15.92 -12.34
C ALA A 132 -5.52 14.76 -12.94
N ILE A 133 -4.99 14.10 -13.97
CA ILE A 133 -5.69 13.05 -14.72
C ILE A 133 -6.18 11.90 -13.81
N THR A 134 -5.41 11.56 -12.78
CA THR A 134 -5.75 10.54 -11.77
C THR A 134 -7.04 10.87 -10.99
N ASN A 135 -7.44 12.13 -10.93
CA ASN A 135 -8.62 12.58 -10.18
C ASN A 135 -9.87 12.76 -11.07
N ILE A 136 -9.72 12.67 -12.40
CA ILE A 136 -10.82 12.97 -13.35
C ILE A 136 -11.13 11.82 -14.31
N ARG A 137 -10.25 10.82 -14.40
CA ARG A 137 -10.38 9.70 -15.35
C ARG A 137 -11.68 8.91 -15.14
N GLY A 138 -12.16 8.16 -16.14
CA GLY A 138 -13.21 7.15 -15.97
C GLY A 138 -14.61 7.62 -15.56
N ARG A 139 -14.84 8.93 -15.50
CA ARG A 139 -16.16 9.51 -15.26
C ARG A 139 -16.70 10.11 -16.55
N TRP A 140 -17.92 9.76 -16.91
CA TRP A 140 -18.65 10.41 -17.99
C TRP A 140 -18.99 11.86 -17.63
N LYS A 141 -18.82 12.76 -18.61
CA LYS A 141 -19.22 14.17 -18.54
C LYS A 141 -19.83 14.59 -19.85
N HIS A 142 -20.78 15.53 -19.80
CA HIS A 142 -21.35 16.10 -21.00
C HIS A 142 -20.79 17.51 -21.25
N ALA A 143 -20.29 17.76 -22.47
CA ALA A 143 -19.84 19.08 -22.88
C ALA A 143 -20.03 19.31 -24.38
N TYR A 144 -20.54 20.49 -24.75
CA TYR A 144 -20.70 20.90 -26.14
C TYR A 144 -21.57 19.95 -27.01
N GLY A 145 -22.46 19.17 -26.41
CA GLY A 145 -23.26 18.16 -27.12
C GLY A 145 -22.56 16.82 -27.28
N MET A 146 -21.44 16.60 -26.59
CA MET A 146 -20.66 15.36 -26.63
C MET A 146 -20.51 14.76 -25.23
N ASP A 147 -20.49 13.44 -25.16
CA ASP A 147 -20.13 12.69 -23.97
C ASP A 147 -18.62 12.46 -23.95
N VAL A 148 -17.99 12.86 -22.86
CA VAL A 148 -16.54 12.96 -22.71
C VAL A 148 -16.11 12.11 -21.53
N LEU A 149 -15.16 11.21 -21.77
CA LEU A 149 -14.46 10.45 -20.74
C LEU A 149 -12.96 10.72 -20.88
N ALA A 150 -12.23 10.72 -19.76
CA ALA A 150 -10.78 10.84 -19.79
C ALA A 150 -10.09 9.58 -19.27
N THR A 151 -8.90 9.29 -19.80
CA THR A 151 -8.01 8.24 -19.27
C THR A 151 -6.55 8.67 -19.26
N LEU A 152 -5.70 7.85 -18.66
CA LEU A 152 -4.27 8.06 -18.55
C LEU A 152 -3.59 8.04 -19.92
N PRO A 153 -2.55 8.89 -20.15
CA PRO A 153 -1.78 8.79 -21.36
C PRO A 153 -0.93 7.50 -21.36
N PRO A 154 -0.81 6.76 -22.47
CA PRO A 154 -0.15 5.45 -22.49
C PRO A 154 1.33 5.48 -22.08
N GLY A 155 2.01 6.61 -22.32
CA GLY A 155 3.38 6.82 -21.85
C GLY A 155 3.54 6.80 -20.33
N PHE A 156 2.45 6.93 -19.57
CA PHE A 156 2.46 6.92 -18.10
C PHE A 156 2.86 5.57 -17.53
N MET A 157 2.58 4.47 -18.22
CA MET A 157 2.84 3.10 -17.77
C MET A 157 4.29 2.65 -17.92
N PHE A 158 5.15 3.45 -18.56
CA PHE A 158 6.53 3.07 -18.84
C PHE A 158 7.53 3.62 -17.82
N GLY A 159 8.64 2.89 -17.65
CA GLY A 159 9.85 3.35 -16.96
C GLY A 159 9.97 2.93 -15.50
N SER A 160 8.96 2.28 -14.92
CA SER A 160 9.08 1.53 -13.67
C SER A 160 7.91 0.55 -13.47
N PRO A 161 8.08 -0.53 -12.68
CA PRO A 161 7.00 -1.49 -12.42
C PRO A 161 5.77 -0.83 -11.81
N ALA A 162 5.97 0.08 -10.85
CA ALA A 162 4.85 0.73 -10.20
C ALA A 162 4.14 1.79 -11.06
N LYS A 163 4.67 2.10 -12.25
CA LYS A 163 3.95 2.82 -13.29
C LYS A 163 3.16 1.85 -14.18
N ALA A 164 3.71 0.67 -14.46
CA ALA A 164 3.02 -0.38 -15.20
C ALA A 164 1.69 -0.78 -14.54
N ASP A 165 1.61 -0.77 -13.20
CA ASP A 165 0.38 -1.04 -12.44
C ASP A 165 -0.79 -0.08 -12.75
N TYR A 166 -0.55 1.08 -13.38
CA TYR A 166 -1.63 1.96 -13.86
C TYR A 166 -2.25 1.49 -15.19
N PHE A 167 -1.76 0.41 -15.78
CA PHE A 167 -2.36 -0.17 -16.97
C PHE A 167 -3.80 -0.64 -16.71
N ARG A 168 -4.11 -1.22 -15.55
CA ARG A 168 -5.49 -1.61 -15.17
C ARG A 168 -6.44 -0.41 -15.27
N ASP A 169 -6.04 0.71 -14.69
CA ASP A 169 -6.82 1.94 -14.71
C ASP A 169 -7.05 2.45 -16.14
N PHE A 170 -6.01 2.37 -16.99
CA PHE A 170 -6.07 2.76 -18.39
C PHE A 170 -6.96 1.84 -19.22
N ALA A 171 -6.84 0.52 -19.03
CA ALA A 171 -7.62 -0.48 -19.74
C ALA A 171 -9.10 -0.40 -19.35
N TYR A 172 -9.40 -0.34 -18.05
CA TYR A 172 -10.76 -0.23 -17.52
C TYR A 172 -11.50 1.00 -18.08
N ASP A 173 -10.82 2.15 -18.21
CA ASP A 173 -11.45 3.35 -18.79
C ASP A 173 -11.80 3.21 -20.25
N ILE A 174 -10.92 2.59 -21.01
CA ILE A 174 -11.12 2.38 -22.43
C ILE A 174 -12.26 1.40 -22.63
N GLU A 175 -12.26 0.30 -21.88
CA GLU A 175 -13.36 -0.66 -21.88
C GLU A 175 -14.69 0.01 -21.51
N LYS A 176 -14.73 0.74 -20.38
CA LYS A 176 -15.91 1.50 -19.95
C LYS A 176 -16.40 2.46 -21.06
N PHE A 177 -15.49 3.16 -21.73
CA PHE A 177 -15.85 4.11 -22.79
C PHE A 177 -16.65 3.47 -23.94
N PHE A 178 -16.32 2.23 -24.30
CA PHE A 178 -16.98 1.51 -25.40
C PHE A 178 -18.17 0.65 -24.96
N THR A 179 -18.20 0.21 -23.69
CA THR A 179 -19.21 -0.73 -23.18
C THR A 179 -20.32 -0.06 -22.38
N THR A 180 -20.14 1.20 -21.98
CA THR A 180 -21.11 1.93 -21.13
C THR A 180 -21.55 3.25 -21.74
N GLU A 181 -22.66 3.77 -21.22
CA GLU A 181 -23.16 5.12 -21.47
C GLU A 181 -23.20 5.91 -20.15
N PRO A 182 -23.27 7.26 -20.20
CA PRO A 182 -23.38 8.09 -19.00
C PRO A 182 -24.56 7.67 -18.12
N GLU A 183 -24.29 7.42 -16.85
CA GLU A 183 -25.32 7.04 -15.90
C GLU A 183 -26.00 8.28 -15.26
N PRO A 184 -27.34 8.30 -15.11
CA PRO A 184 -28.01 9.37 -14.37
C PRO A 184 -27.61 9.35 -12.89
N HIS A 185 -27.71 10.51 -12.25
CA HIS A 185 -27.50 10.59 -10.81
C HIS A 185 -28.64 9.90 -10.05
N PRO A 186 -28.32 9.20 -8.95
CA PRO A 186 -29.31 8.45 -8.18
C PRO A 186 -30.32 9.39 -7.52
N ASP A 187 -31.58 8.95 -7.41
CA ASP A 187 -32.52 9.55 -6.47
C ASP A 187 -32.34 8.88 -5.10
N ILE A 188 -31.84 9.64 -4.13
CA ILE A 188 -31.54 9.15 -2.79
C ILE A 188 -32.52 9.79 -1.81
N GLU A 189 -33.46 8.99 -1.31
CA GLU A 189 -34.35 9.39 -0.23
C GLU A 189 -33.59 9.36 1.10
N LEU A 190 -33.30 10.54 1.66
CA LEU A 190 -32.75 10.65 3.02
C LEU A 190 -33.88 10.65 4.05
N TRP A 191 -33.99 9.58 4.83
CA TRP A 191 -34.85 9.52 6.00
C TRP A 191 -34.05 9.92 7.24
N ILE A 192 -34.33 11.12 7.77
CA ILE A 192 -33.68 11.65 8.98
C ILE A 192 -34.71 11.63 10.12
N PRO A 193 -34.68 10.64 11.03
CA PRO A 193 -35.59 10.59 12.16
C PRO A 193 -35.39 11.79 13.10
N ASP A 194 -36.48 12.42 13.51
CA ASP A 194 -36.49 13.51 14.50
C ASP A 194 -36.85 13.01 15.90
N THR A 195 -37.41 11.80 16.00
CA THR A 195 -37.85 11.19 17.27
C THR A 195 -37.30 9.78 17.46
N LEU A 196 -37.17 9.37 18.74
CA LEU A 196 -36.81 7.99 19.10
C LEU A 196 -37.82 6.93 18.64
N LYS A 197 -39.05 7.33 18.28
CA LYS A 197 -40.06 6.44 17.71
C LYS A 197 -39.82 6.24 16.22
N GLU A 198 -39.48 7.30 15.50
CA GLU A 198 -39.08 7.20 14.09
C GLU A 198 -37.79 6.39 13.92
N VAL A 199 -36.83 6.51 14.85
CA VAL A 199 -35.65 5.62 14.83
C VAL A 199 -36.06 4.15 14.93
N GLU A 200 -37.01 3.79 15.81
CA GLU A 200 -37.48 2.39 15.86
C GLU A 200 -38.16 1.95 14.56
N GLN A 201 -38.96 2.82 13.95
CA GLN A 201 -39.61 2.53 12.67
C GLN A 201 -38.59 2.34 11.56
N ALA A 202 -37.54 3.17 11.54
CA ALA A 202 -36.46 3.07 10.58
C ALA A 202 -35.69 1.75 10.74
N PHE A 203 -35.33 1.35 11.97
CA PHE A 203 -34.67 0.06 12.20
C PHE A 203 -35.57 -1.15 11.96
N ALA A 204 -36.88 -1.04 12.19
CA ALA A 204 -37.81 -2.09 11.83
C ALA A 204 -37.84 -2.29 10.30
N TRP A 205 -37.86 -1.20 9.54
CA TRP A 205 -37.76 -1.24 8.08
C TRP A 205 -36.40 -1.78 7.61
N LEU A 206 -35.28 -1.31 8.19
CA LEU A 206 -33.94 -1.80 7.87
C LEU A 206 -33.82 -3.31 8.07
N ALA A 207 -34.42 -3.87 9.13
CA ALA A 207 -34.38 -5.30 9.44
C ALA A 207 -35.15 -6.18 8.41
N GLU A 208 -35.96 -5.58 7.53
CA GLU A 208 -36.67 -6.29 6.46
C GLU A 208 -35.87 -6.35 5.14
N GLN A 209 -34.71 -5.69 5.09
CA GLN A 209 -33.89 -5.60 3.87
C GLN A 209 -32.93 -6.77 3.75
N GLU A 210 -32.44 -7.03 2.54
CA GLU A 210 -31.48 -8.13 2.30
C GLU A 210 -30.13 -7.85 2.97
N TYR A 211 -29.62 -6.64 2.82
CA TYR A 211 -28.41 -6.15 3.46
C TYR A 211 -28.53 -4.64 3.71
N VAL A 212 -27.69 -4.12 4.60
CA VAL A 212 -27.68 -2.69 4.96
C VAL A 212 -26.24 -2.19 4.91
N SER A 213 -25.98 -1.13 4.14
CA SER A 213 -24.70 -0.43 4.24
C SER A 213 -24.66 0.45 5.48
N VAL A 214 -23.49 0.58 6.10
CA VAL A 214 -23.29 1.35 7.33
C VAL A 214 -22.07 2.24 7.17
N ASP A 215 -22.18 3.49 7.62
CA ASP A 215 -21.09 4.45 7.62
C ASP A 215 -21.22 5.44 8.79
N LEU A 216 -20.08 5.91 9.31
CA LEU A 216 -20.01 6.82 10.46
C LEU A 216 -19.23 8.09 10.15
N GLU A 217 -19.84 9.23 10.51
CA GLU A 217 -19.16 10.52 10.50
C GLU A 217 -18.63 10.86 11.89
N THR A 218 -17.38 11.28 11.98
CA THR A 218 -16.70 11.51 13.28
C THR A 218 -15.94 12.83 13.32
N THR A 219 -15.60 13.31 14.51
CA THR A 219 -14.75 14.50 14.69
C THR A 219 -13.25 14.23 14.46
N GLY A 220 -12.86 12.98 14.22
CA GLY A 220 -11.48 12.58 13.98
C GLY A 220 -11.32 11.06 14.00
N PHE A 221 -10.08 10.58 13.97
CA PHE A 221 -9.81 9.16 13.73
C PHE A 221 -9.77 8.27 14.98
N SER A 222 -9.69 8.84 16.19
CA SER A 222 -9.55 8.05 17.41
C SER A 222 -10.93 7.60 17.90
N PRO A 223 -11.20 6.29 18.05
CA PRO A 223 -12.46 5.83 18.61
C PRO A 223 -12.61 6.21 20.08
N ILE A 224 -11.52 6.51 20.79
CA ILE A 224 -11.54 6.82 22.23
C ILE A 224 -11.88 8.28 22.48
N SER A 225 -11.28 9.19 21.71
CA SER A 225 -11.32 10.64 21.97
C SER A 225 -12.17 11.43 20.99
N CYS A 226 -12.58 10.85 19.85
CA CYS A 226 -13.44 11.51 18.87
C CYS A 226 -14.91 11.11 19.06
N ASP A 227 -15.80 12.06 18.73
CA ASP A 227 -17.24 11.91 18.82
C ASP A 227 -17.83 11.54 17.46
N ILE A 228 -18.95 10.82 17.48
CA ILE A 228 -19.72 10.49 16.28
C ILE A 228 -20.72 11.62 16.02
N LEU A 229 -20.65 12.21 14.83
CA LEU A 229 -21.52 13.27 14.35
C LEU A 229 -22.82 12.73 13.78
N ALA A 230 -22.77 11.63 13.04
CA ALA A 230 -23.92 10.97 12.45
C ALA A 230 -23.61 9.50 12.14
N ALA A 231 -24.65 8.68 12.07
CA ALA A 231 -24.58 7.30 11.58
C ALA A 231 -25.57 7.10 10.44
N GLY A 232 -25.09 6.56 9.32
CA GLY A 232 -25.87 6.32 8.12
C GLY A 232 -26.12 4.82 7.91
N PHE A 233 -27.31 4.50 7.38
CA PHE A 233 -27.73 3.13 7.06
C PHE A 233 -28.41 3.12 5.69
N GLY A 234 -27.74 2.60 4.67
CA GLY A 234 -28.19 2.69 3.28
C GLY A 234 -28.71 1.37 2.71
N VAL A 235 -29.70 1.48 1.83
CA VAL A 235 -30.30 0.36 1.10
C VAL A 235 -30.54 0.79 -0.33
N VAL A 236 -30.07 -0.02 -1.29
CA VAL A 236 -30.39 0.16 -2.71
C VAL A 236 -31.74 -0.52 -2.98
N LEU A 237 -32.65 0.22 -3.57
CA LEU A 237 -33.98 -0.24 -3.98
C LEU A 237 -33.95 -0.62 -5.48
N ASN A 238 -35.05 -1.18 -5.96
CA ASN A 238 -35.19 -1.54 -7.37
C ASN A 238 -34.95 -0.32 -8.29
N GLY A 239 -34.13 -0.49 -9.33
CA GLY A 239 -33.92 0.55 -10.35
C GLY A 239 -32.85 1.61 -10.01
N HIS A 240 -31.95 1.32 -9.06
CA HIS A 240 -30.87 2.21 -8.58
C HIS A 240 -31.31 3.38 -7.69
N ASP A 241 -32.60 3.47 -7.36
CA ASP A 241 -33.08 4.34 -6.28
C ASP A 241 -32.54 3.85 -4.95
N ALA A 242 -32.43 4.73 -3.96
CA ALA A 242 -31.94 4.35 -2.64
C ALA A 242 -32.66 5.08 -1.53
N LYS A 243 -32.72 4.43 -0.37
CA LYS A 243 -33.20 5.03 0.86
C LYS A 243 -32.13 4.88 1.94
N VAL A 244 -31.77 6.01 2.54
CA VAL A 244 -30.73 6.07 3.58
C VAL A 244 -31.31 6.65 4.85
N VAL A 245 -31.19 5.90 5.94
CA VAL A 245 -31.55 6.37 7.28
C VAL A 245 -30.33 7.06 7.89
N ILE A 246 -30.48 8.32 8.31
CA ILE A 246 -29.42 9.07 8.97
C ILE A 246 -29.83 9.43 10.39
N ILE A 247 -29.07 8.93 11.36
CA ILE A 247 -29.22 9.28 12.76
C ILE A 247 -28.22 10.39 13.11
N ASP A 248 -28.72 11.61 13.16
CA ASP A 248 -27.94 12.79 13.53
C ASP A 248 -27.51 12.79 15.01
N ASN A 249 -26.52 13.65 15.33
CA ASN A 249 -26.01 13.85 16.68
C ASN A 249 -27.12 14.09 17.75
N SER A 250 -28.23 14.75 17.38
CA SER A 250 -29.35 15.00 18.31
C SER A 250 -29.99 13.74 18.89
N LEU A 251 -29.91 12.62 18.18
CA LEU A 251 -30.47 11.33 18.61
C LEU A 251 -29.38 10.28 18.88
N ILE A 252 -28.28 10.27 18.12
CA ILE A 252 -27.29 9.19 18.18
C ILE A 252 -26.69 9.06 19.59
N GLU A 253 -26.56 10.13 20.37
CA GLU A 253 -26.02 10.04 21.74
C GLU A 253 -26.89 9.20 22.69
N LYS A 254 -28.19 9.09 22.41
CA LYS A 254 -29.17 8.38 23.25
C LYS A 254 -28.93 6.87 23.22
N THR A 255 -29.19 6.18 24.33
CA THR A 255 -28.97 4.72 24.44
C THR A 255 -29.79 3.88 23.46
N LYS A 256 -30.97 4.35 23.05
CA LYS A 256 -31.92 3.58 22.24
C LYS A 256 -31.42 3.30 20.81
N PRO A 257 -30.93 4.29 20.03
CA PRO A 257 -30.21 4.03 18.78
C PRO A 257 -29.10 3.00 18.93
N TRP A 258 -28.23 3.13 19.93
CA TRP A 258 -27.14 2.16 20.15
C TRP A 258 -27.61 0.74 20.43
N ARG A 259 -28.74 0.57 21.14
CA ARG A 259 -29.34 -0.75 21.33
C ARG A 259 -29.83 -1.36 20.02
N LEU A 260 -30.33 -0.54 19.09
CA LEU A 260 -30.78 -1.00 17.77
C LEU A 260 -29.59 -1.30 16.85
N ILE A 261 -28.56 -0.45 16.86
CA ILE A 261 -27.29 -0.69 16.14
C ILE A 261 -26.63 -1.98 16.62
N GLY A 262 -26.51 -2.18 17.93
CA GLY A 262 -25.95 -3.42 18.47
C GLY A 262 -26.77 -4.67 18.12
N LYS A 263 -28.09 -4.55 17.95
CA LYS A 263 -28.93 -5.64 17.44
C LYS A 263 -28.70 -5.93 15.97
N LEU A 264 -28.53 -4.89 15.15
CA LEU A 264 -28.22 -5.03 13.73
C LEU A 264 -26.89 -5.77 13.53
N LEU A 265 -25.83 -5.34 14.22
CA LEU A 265 -24.50 -5.97 14.15
C LEU A 265 -24.51 -7.44 14.60
N ALA A 266 -25.34 -7.77 15.60
CA ALA A 266 -25.47 -9.12 16.14
C ALA A 266 -26.50 -9.99 15.40
N SER A 267 -27.05 -9.52 14.29
CA SER A 267 -28.00 -10.27 13.47
C SER A 267 -27.30 -11.01 12.33
N GLU A 268 -28.01 -11.94 11.70
CA GLU A 268 -27.56 -12.63 10.48
C GLU A 268 -27.81 -11.78 9.21
N GLN A 269 -28.24 -10.52 9.36
CA GLN A 269 -28.40 -9.60 8.24
C GLN A 269 -27.03 -9.03 7.87
N PRO A 270 -26.57 -9.17 6.60
CA PRO A 270 -25.33 -8.58 6.15
C PRO A 270 -25.27 -7.06 6.37
N THR A 271 -24.22 -6.62 7.05
CA THR A 271 -23.88 -5.21 7.25
C THR A 271 -22.63 -4.87 6.45
N VAL A 272 -22.77 -3.92 5.53
CA VAL A 272 -21.77 -3.65 4.51
C VAL A 272 -21.12 -2.30 4.77
N PHE A 273 -19.80 -2.28 4.86
CA PHE A 273 -19.02 -1.08 5.09
C PHE A 273 -18.08 -0.82 3.92
N HIS A 274 -17.49 0.36 3.90
CA HIS A 274 -16.29 0.63 3.12
C HIS A 274 -15.18 0.99 4.09
N ASN A 275 -14.19 0.11 4.28
CA ASN A 275 -13.19 0.18 5.36
C ASN A 275 -13.80 -0.07 6.77
N ALA A 276 -14.48 -1.23 6.93
CA ALA A 276 -15.23 -1.63 8.12
C ALA A 276 -14.46 -1.47 9.43
N LYS A 277 -13.14 -1.71 9.40
CA LYS A 277 -12.27 -1.63 10.57
C LYS A 277 -12.35 -0.26 11.28
N PHE A 278 -12.57 0.83 10.54
CA PHE A 278 -12.73 2.16 11.13
C PHE A 278 -14.04 2.27 11.93
N ASP A 279 -15.16 1.91 11.31
CA ASP A 279 -16.49 1.99 11.91
C ASP A 279 -16.61 1.04 13.10
N LEU A 280 -16.15 -0.21 12.95
CA LEU A 280 -16.18 -1.22 14.00
C LEU A 280 -15.49 -0.75 15.28
N GLN A 281 -14.36 -0.04 15.18
CA GLN A 281 -13.68 0.53 16.35
C GLN A 281 -14.56 1.56 17.09
N HIS A 282 -15.22 2.45 16.35
CA HIS A 282 -16.11 3.47 16.93
C HIS A 282 -17.39 2.84 17.50
N LEU A 283 -18.00 1.91 16.77
CA LEU A 283 -19.17 1.14 17.19
C LEU A 283 -18.88 0.38 18.49
N LYS A 284 -17.75 -0.34 18.53
CA LYS A 284 -17.28 -1.06 19.72
C LYS A 284 -17.16 -0.12 20.92
N GLN A 285 -16.45 0.99 20.77
CA GLN A 285 -16.30 1.96 21.87
C GLN A 285 -17.66 2.42 22.40
N GLN A 286 -18.58 2.80 21.51
CA GLN A 286 -19.86 3.37 21.93
C GLN A 286 -20.79 2.35 22.58
N LEU A 287 -20.76 1.09 22.11
CA LEU A 287 -21.51 -0.02 22.71
C LEU A 287 -20.95 -0.38 24.10
N LEU A 288 -19.63 -0.52 24.22
CA LEU A 288 -18.97 -0.83 25.49
C LEU A 288 -19.20 0.26 26.55
N ARG A 289 -19.06 1.54 26.18
CA ARG A 289 -19.36 2.68 27.07
C ARG A 289 -20.79 2.65 27.62
N ARG A 290 -21.72 2.04 26.89
CA ARG A 290 -23.14 1.92 27.27
C ARG A 290 -23.49 0.56 27.87
N LYS A 291 -22.51 -0.31 28.10
CA LYS A 291 -22.71 -1.69 28.59
C LYS A 291 -23.65 -2.50 27.69
N LEU A 292 -23.56 -2.25 26.38
CA LEU A 292 -24.27 -3.00 25.35
C LEU A 292 -23.33 -4.04 24.73
N LYS A 293 -23.92 -5.12 24.21
CA LYS A 293 -23.16 -6.19 23.54
C LYS A 293 -22.59 -5.68 22.21
N TYR A 294 -21.32 -5.97 21.97
CA TYR A 294 -20.65 -5.82 20.69
C TYR A 294 -20.35 -7.23 20.17
N GLU A 295 -21.01 -7.61 19.07
CA GLU A 295 -20.94 -8.95 18.48
C GLU A 295 -21.18 -8.79 16.98
N PRO A 296 -20.19 -8.32 16.21
CA PRO A 296 -20.29 -8.29 14.75
C PRO A 296 -20.41 -9.73 14.21
N ARG A 297 -21.44 -10.02 13.41
CA ARG A 297 -21.65 -11.34 12.76
C ARG A 297 -21.39 -11.28 11.26
N GLU A 298 -22.38 -10.85 10.49
CA GLU A 298 -22.30 -10.79 9.02
C GLU A 298 -21.75 -9.42 8.57
N ILE A 299 -20.42 -9.26 8.66
CA ILE A 299 -19.73 -8.03 8.26
C ILE A 299 -19.14 -8.18 6.86
N HIS A 300 -19.33 -7.16 6.02
CA HIS A 300 -18.67 -7.06 4.73
C HIS A 300 -17.95 -5.72 4.56
N ASP A 301 -16.88 -5.73 3.78
CA ASP A 301 -16.05 -4.56 3.50
C ASP A 301 -15.76 -4.48 2.00
N THR A 302 -16.41 -3.53 1.33
CA THR A 302 -16.24 -3.30 -0.12
C THR A 302 -14.82 -2.90 -0.50
N LEU A 303 -14.04 -2.31 0.40
CA LEU A 303 -12.62 -2.00 0.17
C LEU A 303 -11.81 -3.30 0.04
N LEU A 304 -12.02 -4.23 0.98
CA LEU A 304 -11.30 -5.52 1.00
C LEU A 304 -11.79 -6.45 -0.10
N LEU A 305 -13.07 -6.41 -0.44
CA LEU A 305 -13.62 -7.14 -1.57
C LEU A 305 -13.03 -6.64 -2.90
N HIS A 306 -12.94 -5.33 -3.11
CA HIS A 306 -12.23 -4.79 -4.28
C HIS A 306 -10.72 -5.13 -4.26
N TYR A 307 -10.12 -5.29 -3.08
CA TYR A 307 -8.70 -5.64 -2.96
C TYR A 307 -8.37 -7.08 -3.39
N THR A 308 -9.35 -8.01 -3.40
CA THR A 308 -9.14 -9.35 -3.98
C THR A 308 -9.04 -9.27 -5.52
N LEU A 309 -9.83 -8.39 -6.12
CA LEU A 309 -9.83 -8.08 -7.57
C LEU A 309 -8.62 -7.24 -7.99
N ASP A 310 -8.12 -6.38 -7.09
CA ASP A 310 -7.01 -5.48 -7.37
C ASP A 310 -6.04 -5.41 -6.18
N GLU A 311 -4.94 -6.14 -6.21
CA GLU A 311 -4.00 -6.23 -5.10
C GLU A 311 -3.11 -4.98 -4.92
N ARG A 312 -3.36 -3.88 -5.64
CA ARG A 312 -2.54 -2.67 -5.53
C ARG A 312 -2.70 -2.04 -4.13
N PRO A 313 -1.61 -1.58 -3.48
CA PRO A 313 -1.72 -1.04 -2.13
C PRO A 313 -2.53 0.26 -2.06
N ILE A 314 -3.28 0.42 -0.97
CA ILE A 314 -3.97 1.68 -0.64
C ILE A 314 -2.99 2.87 -0.56
N GLY A 315 -3.52 4.08 -0.76
CA GLY A 315 -2.75 5.32 -0.71
C GLY A 315 -2.20 5.76 -2.07
N ARG A 316 -1.21 5.05 -2.64
CA ARG A 316 -0.54 5.48 -3.88
C ARG A 316 -1.50 5.57 -5.07
N PHE A 317 -2.32 4.53 -5.26
CA PHE A 317 -3.18 4.39 -6.43
C PHE A 317 -4.57 4.98 -6.20
N LYS A 318 -5.02 5.04 -4.94
CA LYS A 318 -6.38 5.43 -4.53
C LYS A 318 -7.50 4.60 -5.20
N CYS A 319 -7.17 3.49 -5.85
CA CYS A 319 -8.12 2.65 -6.59
C CYS A 319 -9.18 2.00 -5.69
N HIS A 320 -8.85 1.74 -4.43
CA HIS A 320 -9.78 1.16 -3.46
C HIS A 320 -10.70 2.16 -2.75
N GLY A 321 -10.50 3.47 -2.93
CA GLY A 321 -11.30 4.46 -2.19
C GLY A 321 -12.71 4.57 -2.75
N LEU A 322 -13.71 4.69 -1.87
CA LEU A 322 -15.12 4.78 -2.22
C LEU A 322 -15.41 5.84 -3.29
N GLU A 323 -14.96 7.09 -3.08
CA GLU A 323 -15.14 8.15 -4.08
C GLU A 323 -14.51 7.80 -5.44
N ALA A 324 -13.37 7.10 -5.44
CA ALA A 324 -12.70 6.73 -6.67
C ALA A 324 -13.49 5.67 -7.43
N LEU A 325 -13.95 4.62 -6.72
CA LEU A 325 -14.77 3.55 -7.26
C LEU A 325 -16.14 4.06 -7.72
N ALA A 326 -16.84 4.83 -6.89
CA ALA A 326 -18.13 5.43 -7.22
C ALA A 326 -18.03 6.32 -8.48
N ARG A 327 -16.95 7.09 -8.60
CA ARG A 327 -16.68 7.93 -9.77
C ARG A 327 -16.40 7.11 -11.03
N THR A 328 -15.56 6.08 -10.94
CA THR A 328 -15.19 5.27 -12.13
C THR A 328 -16.25 4.28 -12.54
N ARG A 329 -17.02 3.71 -11.60
CA ARG A 329 -18.06 2.72 -11.90
C ARG A 329 -19.41 3.35 -12.20
N TYR A 330 -19.80 4.40 -11.46
CA TYR A 330 -21.17 4.93 -11.45
C TYR A 330 -21.27 6.44 -11.75
N ASP A 331 -20.21 7.05 -12.28
CA ASP A 331 -20.15 8.47 -12.65
C ASP A 331 -20.48 9.46 -11.52
N ALA A 332 -20.27 9.04 -10.27
CA ALA A 332 -20.58 9.79 -9.07
C ALA A 332 -20.08 11.25 -9.13
N PRO A 333 -20.85 12.21 -8.58
CA PRO A 333 -20.41 13.60 -8.45
C PRO A 333 -19.15 13.73 -7.60
N ASP A 334 -18.49 14.88 -7.69
CA ASP A 334 -17.41 15.17 -6.74
C ASP A 334 -18.13 15.63 -5.46
N TYR A 335 -18.39 14.70 -4.54
CA TYR A 335 -19.22 14.95 -3.35
C TYR A 335 -18.41 14.99 -2.04
N GLY A 336 -17.12 14.66 -2.09
CA GLY A 336 -16.22 14.61 -0.95
C GLY A 336 -16.18 15.88 -0.10
N ILE A 337 -16.04 15.68 1.21
CA ILE A 337 -15.87 16.77 2.19
C ILE A 337 -14.46 16.74 2.79
N ASP A 338 -13.83 17.91 2.90
CA ASP A 338 -12.63 18.06 3.71
C ASP A 338 -13.05 18.15 5.17
N VAL A 339 -13.01 17.03 5.89
CA VAL A 339 -13.46 16.91 7.29
C VAL A 339 -12.76 17.93 8.19
N LYS A 340 -11.45 18.14 8.02
CA LYS A 340 -10.69 19.09 8.85
C LYS A 340 -11.19 20.52 8.65
N LYS A 341 -11.38 20.91 7.38
CA LYS A 341 -11.94 22.22 7.05
C LYS A 341 -13.38 22.35 7.53
N PHE A 342 -14.19 21.29 7.36
CA PHE A 342 -15.58 21.24 7.79
C PHE A 342 -15.69 21.44 9.31
N LEU A 343 -14.89 20.74 10.11
CA LEU A 343 -14.91 20.88 11.57
C LEU A 343 -14.49 22.29 12.02
N ALA A 344 -13.44 22.86 11.42
CA ALA A 344 -13.02 24.23 11.74
C ALA A 344 -14.10 25.27 11.39
N GLU A 345 -14.77 25.11 10.24
CA GLU A 345 -15.90 25.95 9.86
C GLU A 345 -17.08 25.76 10.83
N TRP A 346 -17.36 24.52 11.25
CA TRP A 346 -18.47 24.18 12.15
C TRP A 346 -18.35 24.85 13.51
N GLU A 347 -17.15 24.85 14.11
CA GLU A 347 -16.89 25.49 15.40
C GLU A 347 -17.22 26.98 15.36
N SER A 348 -16.82 27.66 14.28
CA SER A 348 -17.00 29.10 14.09
C SER A 348 -18.38 29.51 13.54
N ALA A 349 -19.17 28.55 13.04
CA ALA A 349 -20.42 28.82 12.36
C ALA A 349 -21.56 29.21 13.32
N ASP A 350 -22.37 30.19 12.88
CA ASP A 350 -23.66 30.51 13.50
C ASP A 350 -24.72 29.41 13.25
N ALA A 351 -25.91 29.56 13.84
CA ALA A 351 -26.98 28.57 13.74
C ALA A 351 -27.46 28.31 12.30
N TYR A 352 -27.47 29.34 11.44
CA TYR A 352 -27.90 29.20 10.04
C TYR A 352 -26.86 28.40 9.23
N ASN A 353 -25.58 28.77 9.36
CA ASN A 353 -24.48 28.09 8.69
C ASN A 353 -24.34 26.64 9.18
N ARG A 354 -24.49 26.37 10.48
CA ARG A 354 -24.52 25.00 11.01
C ARG A 354 -25.63 24.15 10.42
N ARG A 355 -26.81 24.73 10.17
CA ARG A 355 -27.91 24.00 9.50
C ARG A 355 -27.54 23.61 8.07
N ALA A 356 -26.99 24.54 7.29
CA ALA A 356 -26.54 24.26 5.92
C ALA A 356 -25.40 23.23 5.89
N MET A 357 -24.44 23.34 6.80
CA MET A 357 -23.34 22.38 6.95
C MET A 357 -23.84 20.99 7.35
N ARG A 358 -24.82 20.90 8.25
CA ARG A 358 -25.46 19.63 8.61
C ARG A 358 -26.10 18.96 7.39
N THR A 359 -26.88 19.70 6.60
CA THR A 359 -27.46 19.16 5.36
C THR A 359 -26.38 18.65 4.41
N LYS A 360 -25.26 19.37 4.29
CA LYS A 360 -24.12 18.92 3.48
C LYS A 360 -23.50 17.61 4.01
N LEU A 361 -23.32 17.48 5.32
CA LEU A 361 -22.84 16.25 5.95
C LEU A 361 -23.80 15.08 5.71
N GLN A 362 -25.11 15.31 5.86
CA GLN A 362 -26.15 14.31 5.60
C GLN A 362 -26.16 13.85 4.14
N THR A 363 -25.99 14.76 3.18
CA THR A 363 -25.87 14.39 1.77
C THR A 363 -24.60 13.60 1.49
N TYR A 364 -23.47 13.98 2.11
CA TYR A 364 -22.20 13.26 1.98
C TYR A 364 -22.32 11.82 2.50
N LEU A 365 -22.76 11.66 3.76
CA LEU A 365 -23.01 10.36 4.39
C LEU A 365 -24.04 9.52 3.61
N GLY A 366 -25.09 10.17 3.11
CA GLY A 366 -26.10 9.54 2.27
C GLY A 366 -25.52 8.93 0.98
N LEU A 367 -24.60 9.64 0.33
CA LEU A 367 -23.91 9.16 -0.86
C LEU A 367 -22.91 8.04 -0.53
N ASP A 368 -22.18 8.14 0.58
CA ASP A 368 -21.25 7.08 1.00
C ASP A 368 -21.99 5.77 1.34
N CYS A 369 -23.11 5.85 2.07
CA CYS A 369 -23.98 4.70 2.31
C CYS A 369 -24.51 4.11 0.99
N TYR A 370 -25.01 4.96 0.08
CA TYR A 370 -25.55 4.50 -1.20
C TYR A 370 -24.50 3.78 -2.05
N TYR A 371 -23.34 4.41 -2.28
CA TYR A 371 -22.31 3.82 -3.13
C TYR A 371 -21.70 2.57 -2.50
N THR A 372 -21.60 2.50 -1.17
CA THR A 372 -21.19 1.27 -0.48
C THR A 372 -22.18 0.14 -0.70
N ALA A 373 -23.49 0.40 -0.52
CA ALA A 373 -24.53 -0.59 -0.77
C ALA A 373 -24.56 -1.05 -2.23
N ARG A 374 -24.35 -0.13 -3.17
CA ARG A 374 -24.31 -0.44 -4.61
C ARG A 374 -23.07 -1.21 -5.02
N LEU A 375 -21.90 -0.87 -4.48
CA LEU A 375 -20.64 -1.54 -4.81
C LEU A 375 -20.65 -3.01 -4.41
N PHE A 376 -21.28 -3.34 -3.29
CA PHE A 376 -21.20 -4.68 -2.72
C PHE A 376 -21.62 -5.81 -3.66
N PRO A 377 -22.85 -5.84 -4.20
CA PRO A 377 -23.26 -6.91 -5.11
C PRO A 377 -22.45 -6.90 -6.42
N ASP A 378 -22.05 -5.73 -6.93
CA ASP A 378 -21.24 -5.64 -8.14
C ASP A 378 -19.85 -6.27 -7.93
N LEU A 379 -19.18 -5.92 -6.83
CA LEU A 379 -17.86 -6.46 -6.50
C LEU A 379 -17.92 -7.95 -6.15
N TRP A 380 -19.01 -8.39 -5.50
CA TRP A 380 -19.24 -9.80 -5.22
C TRP A 380 -19.33 -10.60 -6.51
N ASN A 381 -20.13 -10.12 -7.47
CA ASN A 381 -20.27 -10.75 -8.78
C ASN A 381 -18.98 -10.67 -9.60
N ASP A 382 -18.26 -9.56 -9.56
CA ASP A 382 -16.95 -9.42 -10.21
C ASP A 382 -15.96 -10.48 -9.67
N ALA A 383 -15.89 -10.64 -8.34
CA ALA A 383 -15.03 -11.65 -7.71
C ALA A 383 -15.44 -13.08 -8.10
N LEU A 384 -16.73 -13.39 -8.05
CA LEU A 384 -17.26 -14.69 -8.44
C LEU A 384 -16.99 -15.01 -9.92
N ASN A 385 -17.13 -14.02 -10.81
CA ASN A 385 -16.90 -14.18 -12.25
C ASN A 385 -15.41 -14.33 -12.58
N GLU A 386 -14.52 -13.71 -11.78
CA GLU A 386 -13.09 -13.86 -11.97
C GLU A 386 -12.58 -15.21 -11.45
N ASP A 387 -12.85 -15.53 -10.18
CA ASP A 387 -12.40 -16.76 -9.52
C ASP A 387 -13.05 -16.90 -8.13
N GLU A 388 -13.80 -17.98 -7.90
CA GLU A 388 -14.50 -18.25 -6.64
C GLU A 388 -13.54 -18.25 -5.42
N GLN A 389 -12.26 -18.60 -5.61
CA GLN A 389 -11.28 -18.56 -4.52
C GLN A 389 -11.01 -17.15 -3.98
N LEU A 390 -11.34 -16.10 -4.74
CA LEU A 390 -11.23 -14.72 -4.26
C LEU A 390 -12.28 -14.42 -3.17
N LEU A 391 -13.47 -15.02 -3.28
CA LEU A 391 -14.49 -14.93 -2.23
C LEU A 391 -14.10 -15.78 -1.02
N GLU A 392 -13.56 -16.97 -1.23
CA GLU A 392 -13.02 -17.80 -0.14
C GLU A 392 -11.92 -17.06 0.64
N LEU A 393 -10.95 -16.44 -0.03
CA LEU A 393 -9.94 -15.58 0.60
C LEU A 393 -10.58 -14.44 1.42
N TYR A 394 -11.59 -13.79 0.85
CA TYR A 394 -12.26 -12.66 1.46
C TYR A 394 -12.99 -13.06 2.75
N GLU A 395 -13.75 -14.15 2.71
CA GLU A 395 -14.56 -14.65 3.84
C GLU A 395 -13.72 -15.33 4.92
N THR A 396 -12.68 -16.08 4.53
CA THR A 396 -11.89 -16.88 5.49
C THR A 396 -10.77 -16.10 6.17
N LEU A 397 -10.20 -15.09 5.49
CA LEU A 397 -9.04 -14.35 6.00
C LEU A 397 -9.28 -12.85 6.10
N LEU A 398 -9.77 -12.19 5.05
CA LEU A 398 -9.79 -10.72 5.02
C LEU A 398 -10.82 -10.13 5.99
N ILE A 399 -12.06 -10.62 5.99
CA ILE A 399 -13.11 -10.13 6.89
C ILE A 399 -12.85 -10.50 8.36
N PRO A 400 -12.58 -11.77 8.71
CA PRO A 400 -12.24 -12.12 10.10
C PRO A 400 -10.99 -11.38 10.58
N GLY A 401 -9.99 -11.23 9.71
CA GLY A 401 -8.79 -10.44 9.97
C GLY A 401 -9.09 -8.97 10.22
N ALA A 402 -10.02 -8.36 9.47
CA ALA A 402 -10.41 -6.97 9.67
C ALA A 402 -11.12 -6.75 11.01
N ILE A 403 -11.98 -7.68 11.42
CA ILE A 403 -12.66 -7.66 12.73
C ILE A 403 -11.64 -7.80 13.86
N ALA A 404 -10.75 -8.80 13.77
CA ALA A 404 -9.69 -9.01 14.76
C ALA A 404 -8.77 -7.79 14.87
N LEU A 405 -8.34 -7.22 13.73
CA LEU A 405 -7.51 -6.01 13.72
C LEU A 405 -8.26 -4.79 14.27
N ALA A 406 -9.56 -4.62 14.02
CA ALA A 406 -10.35 -3.56 14.66
C ALA A 406 -10.27 -3.66 16.19
N ASP A 407 -10.34 -4.88 16.72
CA ASP A 407 -10.28 -5.14 18.15
C ASP A 407 -8.88 -4.90 18.75
N ILE A 408 -7.83 -5.36 18.05
CA ILE A 408 -6.43 -5.17 18.42
C ILE A 408 -6.09 -3.67 18.44
N GLU A 409 -6.51 -2.93 17.42
CA GLU A 409 -6.30 -1.48 17.32
C GLU A 409 -7.08 -0.70 18.38
N HIS A 410 -8.34 -1.10 18.65
CA HIS A 410 -9.15 -0.50 19.71
C HIS A 410 -8.51 -0.69 21.09
N HIS A 411 -7.97 -1.87 21.37
CA HIS A 411 -7.24 -2.15 22.61
C HIS A 411 -5.95 -1.32 22.69
N GLY A 412 -5.06 -1.43 21.69
CA GLY A 412 -3.78 -0.72 21.64
C GLY A 412 -2.77 -1.20 22.68
N ILE A 413 -1.55 -0.64 22.67
CA ILE A 413 -0.45 -1.03 23.56
C ILE A 413 -0.11 0.09 24.56
N LEU A 414 0.03 -0.24 25.85
CA LEU A 414 0.40 0.74 26.86
C LEU A 414 1.85 1.18 26.70
N ILE A 415 2.12 2.47 26.95
CA ILE A 415 3.47 3.02 26.93
C ILE A 415 3.89 3.61 28.28
N ASP A 416 5.18 3.47 28.60
CA ASP A 416 5.85 4.23 29.64
C ASP A 416 6.18 5.64 29.12
N ARG A 417 5.30 6.60 29.43
CA ARG A 417 5.48 8.00 29.04
C ARG A 417 6.73 8.61 29.66
N GLU A 418 7.04 8.28 30.91
CA GLU A 418 8.20 8.84 31.61
C GLU A 418 9.51 8.35 30.98
N PHE A 419 9.56 7.07 30.60
CA PHE A 419 10.67 6.50 29.84
C PHE A 419 10.91 7.26 28.54
N TYR A 420 9.86 7.52 27.75
CA TYR A 420 10.01 8.25 26.48
C TYR A 420 10.40 9.71 26.68
N GLU A 421 9.85 10.40 27.68
CA GLU A 421 10.24 11.78 27.99
C GLU A 421 11.71 11.88 28.40
N LYS A 422 12.19 11.00 29.28
CA LYS A 422 13.61 10.90 29.66
C LYS A 422 14.48 10.59 28.44
N SER A 423 14.08 9.60 27.63
CA SER A 423 14.80 9.21 26.41
C SER A 423 14.93 10.38 25.41
N SER A 424 13.88 11.20 25.27
CA SER A 424 13.90 12.39 24.40
C SER A 424 14.97 13.39 24.83
N VAL A 425 15.05 13.66 26.14
CA VAL A 425 16.03 14.58 26.72
C VAL A 425 17.46 14.04 26.57
N GLU A 426 17.69 12.77 26.86
CA GLU A 426 19.02 12.16 26.78
C GLU A 426 19.55 12.07 25.35
N LEU A 427 18.74 11.56 24.42
CA LEU A 427 19.10 11.47 23.00
C LEU A 427 19.27 12.87 22.40
N GLY A 428 18.43 13.82 22.80
CA GLY A 428 18.55 15.23 22.41
C GLY A 428 19.91 15.83 22.79
N LYS A 429 20.35 15.62 24.03
CA LYS A 429 21.67 16.07 24.50
C LYS A 429 22.82 15.47 23.66
N LYS A 430 22.75 14.16 23.36
CA LYS A 430 23.74 13.48 22.50
C LYS A 430 23.76 14.06 21.09
N ALA A 431 22.59 14.25 20.48
CA ALA A 431 22.47 14.82 19.14
C ALA A 431 23.02 16.26 19.07
N THR A 432 22.73 17.10 20.07
CA THR A 432 23.28 18.47 20.15
C THR A 432 24.79 18.47 20.29
N ALA A 433 25.36 17.61 21.14
CA ALA A 433 26.81 17.51 21.31
C ALA A 433 27.50 17.05 20.02
N LEU A 434 26.94 16.04 19.34
CA LEU A 434 27.46 15.51 18.08
C LEU A 434 27.36 16.52 16.93
N LEU A 435 26.26 17.30 16.86
CA LEU A 435 26.13 18.39 15.89
C LEU A 435 27.21 19.45 16.08
N ALA A 436 27.43 19.89 17.32
CA ALA A 436 28.46 20.87 17.63
C ALA A 436 29.86 20.32 17.32
N GLN A 437 30.09 19.02 17.49
CA GLN A 437 31.33 18.37 17.07
C GLN A 437 31.47 18.34 15.55
N LEU A 438 30.46 17.91 14.81
CA LEU A 438 30.48 17.89 13.35
C LEU A 438 30.75 19.29 12.78
N GLN A 439 30.10 20.34 13.28
CA GLN A 439 30.33 21.72 12.83
C GLN A 439 31.77 22.19 13.06
N ARG A 440 32.40 21.76 14.17
CA ARG A 440 33.82 22.02 14.43
C ARG A 440 34.73 21.22 13.50
N ASP A 441 34.48 19.91 13.38
CA ASP A 441 35.32 18.98 12.61
C ASP A 441 35.27 19.30 11.11
N THR A 442 34.13 19.79 10.59
CA THR A 442 33.99 20.20 9.18
C THR A 442 34.34 21.68 8.94
N GLY A 443 34.40 22.51 9.97
CA GLY A 443 34.59 23.96 9.85
C GLY A 443 33.41 24.71 9.22
N ILE A 444 32.21 24.13 9.24
CA ILE A 444 31.00 24.70 8.62
C ILE A 444 30.00 25.04 9.73
N PRO A 445 29.87 26.32 10.14
CA PRO A 445 29.05 26.72 11.29
C PRO A 445 27.56 26.34 11.17
N ASP A 446 26.99 26.43 9.97
CA ASP A 446 25.57 26.14 9.71
C ASP A 446 25.35 24.74 9.11
N PHE A 447 26.29 23.81 9.34
CA PHE A 447 26.16 22.45 8.84
C PHE A 447 24.99 21.74 9.51
N ASN A 448 24.08 21.22 8.70
CA ASN A 448 22.94 20.41 9.06
C ASN A 448 23.11 19.01 8.45
N PRO A 449 23.55 18.02 9.24
CA PRO A 449 23.74 16.66 8.75
C PRO A 449 22.42 16.01 8.29
N GLY A 450 21.27 16.51 8.75
CA GLY A 450 19.94 16.08 8.29
C GLY A 450 19.61 16.50 6.86
N SER A 451 20.32 17.47 6.27
CA SER A 451 20.08 17.94 4.90
C SER A 451 20.87 17.08 3.89
N PRO A 452 20.19 16.31 3.01
CA PRO A 452 20.89 15.52 2.00
C PRO A 452 21.76 16.38 1.08
N LYS A 453 21.34 17.62 0.80
CA LYS A 453 22.05 18.57 -0.05
C LYS A 453 23.38 19.02 0.57
N GLN A 454 23.38 19.40 1.84
CA GLN A 454 24.60 19.84 2.51
C GLN A 454 25.57 18.68 2.73
N VAL A 455 25.07 17.47 3.04
CA VAL A 455 25.94 16.29 3.14
C VAL A 455 26.54 15.92 1.78
N GLN A 456 25.80 16.06 0.69
CA GLN A 456 26.36 15.87 -0.66
C GLN A 456 27.48 16.87 -0.96
N GLU A 457 27.27 18.14 -0.63
CA GLU A 457 28.28 19.20 -0.84
C GLU A 457 29.54 18.95 -0.01
N LEU A 458 29.40 18.55 1.25
CA LEU A 458 30.52 18.15 2.09
C LEU A 458 31.26 16.93 1.51
N VAL A 459 30.55 15.82 1.26
CA VAL A 459 31.17 14.54 0.89
C VAL A 459 31.81 14.59 -0.51
N TYR A 460 31.11 15.16 -1.50
CA TYR A 460 31.56 15.12 -2.89
C TYR A 460 32.29 16.38 -3.32
N GLY A 461 32.02 17.52 -2.68
CA GLY A 461 32.67 18.79 -2.97
C GLY A 461 33.88 19.01 -2.07
N THR A 462 33.66 19.09 -0.76
CA THR A 462 34.72 19.46 0.20
C THR A 462 35.70 18.32 0.49
N LEU A 463 35.20 17.12 0.74
CA LEU A 463 36.00 15.92 1.05
C LEU A 463 36.45 15.18 -0.22
N GLU A 464 35.93 15.55 -1.39
CA GLU A 464 36.26 14.96 -2.68
C GLU A 464 36.23 13.41 -2.65
N MET A 465 35.17 12.82 -2.08
CA MET A 465 34.95 11.37 -1.94
C MET A 465 33.96 10.84 -2.98
N PRO A 466 34.32 10.76 -4.27
CA PRO A 466 33.39 10.30 -5.29
C PRO A 466 33.00 8.82 -5.15
N PHE A 467 31.73 8.51 -5.43
CA PHE A 467 31.21 7.13 -5.47
C PHE A 467 30.98 6.67 -6.92
N GLY A 468 31.47 5.48 -7.26
CA GLY A 468 31.31 4.85 -8.58
C GLY A 468 32.25 5.40 -9.69
N LEU A 469 32.48 4.58 -10.73
CA LEU A 469 33.20 4.95 -11.95
C LEU A 469 32.27 4.73 -13.14
N ARG A 470 32.15 5.72 -14.03
CA ARG A 470 31.45 5.57 -15.30
C ARG A 470 32.32 6.13 -16.42
N THR A 471 32.47 5.34 -17.47
CA THR A 471 33.13 5.77 -18.70
C THR A 471 32.04 6.28 -19.65
N ASP A 472 32.15 7.51 -20.12
CA ASP A 472 31.27 8.00 -21.18
C ASP A 472 31.58 7.32 -22.51
N LYS A 473 30.78 7.66 -23.53
CA LYS A 473 30.93 7.16 -24.90
C LYS A 473 32.26 7.59 -25.54
N ASP A 474 32.92 8.59 -24.97
CA ASP A 474 34.19 9.15 -25.44
C ASP A 474 35.40 8.54 -24.70
N GLY A 475 35.18 7.51 -23.88
CA GLY A 475 36.25 6.81 -23.16
C GLY A 475 36.72 7.54 -21.89
N LYS A 476 36.06 8.63 -21.49
CA LYS A 476 36.45 9.40 -20.32
C LYS A 476 35.78 8.82 -19.07
N THR A 477 36.61 8.36 -18.14
CA THR A 477 36.14 7.86 -16.85
C THR A 477 35.92 9.02 -15.90
N TYR A 478 34.70 9.13 -15.37
CA TYR A 478 34.33 10.12 -14.37
C TYR A 478 33.52 9.46 -13.25
N HIS A 479 33.56 10.08 -12.09
CA HIS A 479 32.80 9.63 -10.95
C HIS A 479 31.34 10.09 -11.06
N THR A 480 30.39 9.22 -10.73
CA THR A 480 28.97 9.59 -10.77
C THR A 480 28.22 9.12 -9.54
N ALA A 481 27.68 10.06 -8.77
CA ALA A 481 26.28 9.96 -8.40
C ALA A 481 25.48 10.20 -9.70
N ARG A 482 24.68 9.23 -10.15
CA ARG A 482 24.01 9.20 -11.48
C ARG A 482 23.62 10.59 -12.02
N ARG A 483 24.17 10.98 -13.19
CA ARG A 483 23.70 12.12 -13.98
C ARG A 483 22.29 11.85 -14.53
N GLY A 484 21.29 12.54 -13.98
CA GLY A 484 19.93 12.57 -14.52
C GLY A 484 18.85 12.69 -13.45
N GLY A 485 18.88 13.78 -12.68
CA GLY A 485 17.96 14.03 -11.57
C GLY A 485 18.60 13.67 -10.23
N LEU A 486 18.59 14.62 -9.31
CA LEU A 486 18.91 14.43 -7.89
C LEU A 486 18.25 13.12 -7.42
N GLN A 487 19.02 12.06 -7.17
CA GLN A 487 18.44 10.83 -6.63
C GLN A 487 18.52 10.86 -5.11
N GLU A 488 17.35 10.72 -4.50
CA GLU A 488 17.17 10.12 -3.19
C GLU A 488 18.15 8.94 -3.04
N GLY A 489 18.95 8.96 -1.98
CA GLY A 489 19.85 7.85 -1.65
C GLY A 489 21.35 8.08 -1.88
N ALA A 490 21.80 9.17 -2.53
CA ALA A 490 23.24 9.43 -2.69
C ALA A 490 23.98 9.68 -1.35
N THR A 491 23.26 10.06 -0.30
CA THR A 491 23.80 10.12 1.07
C THR A 491 23.09 9.12 1.98
N ALA A 492 22.53 8.03 1.45
CA ALA A 492 21.98 6.97 2.30
C ALA A 492 23.10 6.33 3.13
N ALA A 493 22.75 5.84 4.33
CA ALA A 493 23.73 5.24 5.24
C ALA A 493 24.62 4.15 4.58
N PRO A 494 24.10 3.23 3.74
CA PRO A 494 24.96 2.27 3.04
C PRO A 494 25.98 2.92 2.11
N VAL A 495 25.59 3.98 1.37
CA VAL A 495 26.50 4.69 0.46
C VAL A 495 27.59 5.43 1.25
N LEU A 496 27.21 6.06 2.36
CA LEU A 496 28.15 6.74 3.24
C LEU A 496 29.13 5.74 3.87
N LYS A 497 28.66 4.59 4.37
CA LYS A 497 29.53 3.53 4.91
C LYS A 497 30.49 2.97 3.85
N ALA A 498 30.00 2.75 2.63
CA ALA A 498 30.83 2.33 1.50
C ALA A 498 31.97 3.33 1.20
N LEU A 499 31.65 4.63 1.27
CA LEU A 499 32.61 5.71 1.10
C LEU A 499 33.61 5.76 2.27
N ALA A 500 33.15 5.64 3.51
CA ALA A 500 34.00 5.60 4.69
C ALA A 500 35.02 4.44 4.65
N TYR A 501 34.64 3.30 4.06
CA TYR A 501 35.54 2.19 3.82
C TYR A 501 36.60 2.51 2.75
N ARG A 502 36.20 3.16 1.65
CA ARG A 502 37.11 3.52 0.55
C ARG A 502 38.06 4.67 0.92
N TYR A 503 37.64 5.54 1.81
CA TYR A 503 38.35 6.73 2.28
C TYR A 503 38.44 6.71 3.82
N PRO A 504 39.27 5.82 4.41
CA PRO A 504 39.33 5.61 5.86
C PRO A 504 39.67 6.87 6.67
N GLU A 505 40.40 7.82 6.08
CA GLU A 505 40.75 9.12 6.66
C GLU A 505 39.52 9.98 7.00
N HIS A 506 38.40 9.77 6.29
CA HIS A 506 37.14 10.48 6.51
C HIS A 506 36.12 9.65 7.30
N LYS A 507 36.45 8.40 7.66
CA LYS A 507 35.54 7.45 8.32
C LYS A 507 34.84 8.05 9.54
N LYS A 508 35.58 8.75 10.41
CA LYS A 508 35.02 9.37 11.62
C LYS A 508 33.89 10.35 11.31
N ILE A 509 34.12 11.31 10.39
CA ILE A 509 33.12 12.31 10.02
C ILE A 509 31.87 11.65 9.45
N ILE A 510 32.05 10.60 8.63
CA ILE A 510 30.95 9.88 8.02
C ILE A 510 30.14 9.09 9.05
N ASP A 511 30.81 8.41 9.98
CA ASP A 511 30.17 7.68 11.08
C ASP A 511 29.37 8.66 11.96
N ASP A 512 29.94 9.82 12.29
CA ASP A 512 29.28 10.87 13.08
C ASP A 512 28.04 11.44 12.35
N ILE A 513 28.09 11.62 11.03
CA ILE A 513 26.92 12.03 10.22
C ILE A 513 25.83 10.97 10.27
N CYS A 514 26.20 9.69 10.11
CA CYS A 514 25.26 8.58 10.16
C CYS A 514 24.61 8.48 11.54
N GLU A 515 25.39 8.61 12.61
CA GLU A 515 24.92 8.55 13.98
C GLU A 515 24.01 9.74 14.33
N TYR A 516 24.35 10.96 13.92
CA TYR A 516 23.46 12.11 14.10
C TYR A 516 22.10 11.91 13.43
N ARG A 517 22.08 11.40 12.19
CA ARG A 517 20.84 11.10 11.46
C ARG A 517 20.03 10.00 12.14
N ASN A 518 20.70 9.00 12.67
CA ASN A 518 20.10 7.93 13.44
C ASN A 518 19.44 8.47 14.73
N LEU A 519 20.18 9.21 15.55
CA LEU A 519 19.67 9.85 16.78
C LEU A 519 18.47 10.74 16.50
N THR A 520 18.56 11.64 15.51
CA THR A 520 17.46 12.56 15.18
C THR A 520 16.24 11.85 14.62
N LYS A 521 16.42 10.80 13.81
CA LYS A 521 15.32 9.93 13.37
C LYS A 521 14.66 9.25 14.58
N ASN A 522 15.46 8.70 15.51
CA ASN A 522 14.93 8.01 16.68
C ASN A 522 14.12 8.94 17.59
N ILE A 523 14.65 10.13 17.86
CA ILE A 523 13.94 11.18 18.61
C ILE A 523 12.65 11.57 17.90
N GLY A 524 12.72 11.91 16.61
CA GLY A 524 11.57 12.45 15.88
C GLY A 524 10.48 11.42 15.61
N THR A 525 10.85 10.23 15.11
CA THR A 525 9.90 9.21 14.68
C THR A 525 9.42 8.32 15.82
N TYR A 526 10.33 7.86 16.68
CA TYR A 526 10.01 6.78 17.62
C TYR A 526 9.90 7.24 19.07
N VAL A 527 10.48 8.36 19.48
CA VAL A 527 10.28 8.88 20.85
C VAL A 527 9.15 9.90 20.84
N ASN A 528 9.39 11.07 20.24
CA ASN A 528 8.40 12.14 20.19
C ASN A 528 7.20 11.76 19.31
N GLY A 529 7.43 11.03 18.22
CA GLY A 529 6.36 10.55 17.34
C GLY A 529 5.41 9.55 18.00
N ILE A 530 5.91 8.73 18.94
CA ILE A 530 5.08 7.85 19.78
C ILE A 530 4.33 8.67 20.83
N LEU A 531 5.03 9.50 21.61
CA LEU A 531 4.41 10.36 22.64
C LEU A 531 3.25 11.19 22.09
N GLN A 532 3.40 11.78 20.91
CA GLN A 532 2.37 12.59 20.26
C GLN A 532 1.13 11.81 19.79
N ARG A 533 1.25 10.49 19.64
CA ARG A 533 0.17 9.59 19.18
C ARG A 533 -0.46 8.78 20.30
N CYS A 534 0.03 8.97 21.53
CA CYS A 534 -0.53 8.33 22.70
C CYS A 534 -1.93 8.90 22.99
N ASP A 535 -2.92 8.02 23.07
CA ASP A 535 -4.27 8.41 23.39
C ASP A 535 -4.39 8.78 24.89
N THR A 536 -5.56 9.28 25.26
CA THR A 536 -5.90 9.76 26.61
C THR A 536 -5.79 8.67 27.69
N ASP A 537 -5.90 7.40 27.32
CA ASP A 537 -5.76 6.25 28.22
C ASP A 537 -4.31 5.72 28.34
N GLY A 538 -3.34 6.43 27.75
CA GLY A 538 -1.93 6.04 27.82
C GLY A 538 -1.53 4.98 26.79
N ARG A 539 -2.44 4.53 25.91
CA ARG A 539 -2.15 3.51 24.91
C ARG A 539 -1.86 4.11 23.52
N ILE A 540 -1.07 3.38 22.74
CA ILE A 540 -0.79 3.63 21.34
C ILE A 540 -1.60 2.66 20.48
N ARG A 541 -2.26 3.19 19.46
CA ARG A 541 -3.12 2.43 18.56
C ARG A 541 -2.57 2.55 17.15
N THR A 542 -1.75 1.58 16.75
CA THR A 542 -1.26 1.52 15.37
C THR A 542 -2.40 1.21 14.42
N SER A 543 -2.29 1.58 13.15
CA SER A 543 -3.22 1.18 12.10
C SER A 543 -2.56 0.13 11.20
N PHE A 544 -3.01 -1.11 11.32
CA PHE A 544 -2.68 -2.26 10.48
C PHE A 544 -3.51 -2.26 9.18
N ASN A 545 -2.87 -2.39 8.04
CA ASN A 545 -3.51 -2.27 6.73
C ASN A 545 -3.43 -3.60 5.99
N LEU A 546 -4.56 -4.29 5.86
CA LEU A 546 -4.71 -5.52 5.08
C LEU A 546 -4.45 -5.27 3.59
N ALA A 547 -5.06 -4.21 3.03
CA ALA A 547 -4.82 -3.76 1.66
C ALA A 547 -3.55 -2.89 1.51
N GLY A 548 -2.55 -3.08 2.38
CA GLY A 548 -1.40 -2.19 2.53
C GLY A 548 -0.23 -2.48 1.59
N THR A 549 -0.16 -3.67 0.99
CA THR A 549 0.95 -4.11 0.13
C THR A 549 0.41 -4.90 -1.07
N SER A 550 1.20 -5.12 -2.11
CA SER A 550 0.80 -5.98 -3.24
C SER A 550 1.05 -7.47 -3.01
N THR A 551 1.65 -7.83 -1.88
CA THR A 551 2.00 -9.21 -1.53
C THR A 551 1.01 -9.82 -0.56
N GLY A 552 0.04 -9.05 -0.06
CA GLY A 552 -0.87 -9.44 1.02
C GLY A 552 -0.29 -9.23 2.43
N ARG A 553 0.97 -8.80 2.54
CA ARG A 553 1.57 -8.45 3.84
C ARG A 553 0.83 -7.31 4.52
N LEU A 554 0.52 -7.51 5.80
CA LEU A 554 0.11 -6.44 6.69
C LEU A 554 1.18 -5.35 6.73
N SER A 555 0.76 -4.09 6.64
CA SER A 555 1.62 -2.94 6.92
C SER A 555 1.06 -2.14 8.09
N SER A 556 1.92 -1.42 8.83
CA SER A 556 1.49 -0.60 9.97
C SER A 556 1.79 0.89 9.77
N SER A 557 0.96 1.74 10.36
CA SER A 557 1.12 3.20 10.34
C SER A 557 0.57 3.84 11.61
N ASN A 558 0.97 5.10 11.88
CA ASN A 558 0.43 5.91 12.98
C ASN A 558 0.46 5.31 14.41
N PRO A 559 1.59 4.84 14.95
CA PRO A 559 2.93 4.75 14.36
C PRO A 559 3.16 3.40 13.66
N ASN A 560 4.18 3.31 12.81
CA ASN A 560 4.56 2.04 12.19
C ASN A 560 5.33 1.18 13.20
N LEU A 561 4.65 0.22 13.83
CA LEU A 561 5.24 -0.67 14.83
C LEU A 561 6.19 -1.71 14.22
N GLN A 562 6.00 -2.08 12.95
CA GLN A 562 6.89 -3.00 12.24
C GLN A 562 8.33 -2.45 12.10
N ASN A 563 8.49 -1.14 12.14
CA ASN A 563 9.79 -0.49 11.96
C ASN A 563 10.42 0.00 13.26
N VAL A 564 9.92 -0.39 14.44
CA VAL A 564 10.50 0.04 15.73
C VAL A 564 11.85 -0.65 15.93
N PRO A 565 12.96 0.13 15.98
CA PRO A 565 14.30 -0.44 16.04
C PRO A 565 14.57 -1.11 17.39
N ASP A 566 15.46 -2.11 17.38
CA ASP A 566 16.02 -2.71 18.58
C ASP A 566 17.17 -1.87 19.17
N ALA A 567 17.72 -2.30 20.31
CA ALA A 567 18.83 -1.64 20.99
C ALA A 567 20.11 -1.53 20.13
N SER A 568 20.33 -2.47 19.20
CA SER A 568 21.56 -2.54 18.40
C SER A 568 21.69 -1.38 17.40
N HIS A 569 20.56 -0.73 17.10
CA HIS A 569 20.52 0.36 16.13
C HIS A 569 20.53 1.75 16.75
N THR A 570 20.13 1.93 18.01
CA THR A 570 19.82 3.26 18.58
C THR A 570 20.61 3.62 19.83
N GLY A 571 21.26 2.63 20.47
CA GLY A 571 21.89 2.78 21.79
C GLY A 571 20.90 2.97 22.96
N VAL A 572 19.59 3.01 22.69
CA VAL A 572 18.49 3.07 23.67
C VAL A 572 17.37 2.14 23.19
N GLU A 573 16.99 1.18 24.01
CA GLU A 573 16.00 0.18 23.63
C GLU A 573 14.57 0.76 23.62
N ILE A 574 14.19 1.39 22.50
CA ILE A 574 12.89 2.06 22.29
C ILE A 574 11.72 1.12 22.58
N ARG A 575 11.91 -0.19 22.33
CA ARG A 575 10.93 -1.24 22.61
C ARG A 575 10.58 -1.35 24.09
N LYS A 576 11.48 -1.00 25.03
CA LYS A 576 11.17 -1.00 26.48
C LYS A 576 10.12 0.02 26.89
N GLY A 577 9.89 1.03 26.07
CA GLY A 577 8.83 2.00 26.33
C GLY A 577 7.44 1.44 26.09
N PHE A 578 7.30 0.26 25.48
CA PHE A 578 6.05 -0.47 25.36
C PHE A 578 5.96 -1.49 26.48
N ILE A 579 4.96 -1.35 27.35
CA ILE A 579 4.83 -2.11 28.59
C ILE A 579 3.46 -2.78 28.67
N ALA A 580 3.39 -3.92 29.34
CA ALA A 580 2.12 -4.55 29.66
C ALA A 580 1.37 -3.72 30.73
N ALA A 581 0.04 -3.83 30.77
CA ALA A 581 -0.74 -3.21 31.83
C ALA A 581 -0.37 -3.79 33.21
N PRO A 582 -0.61 -3.06 34.32
CA PRO A 582 -0.39 -3.60 35.66
C PRO A 582 -1.09 -4.96 35.87
N GLY A 583 -0.35 -5.94 36.40
CA GLY A 583 -0.83 -7.32 36.60
C GLY A 583 -0.89 -8.16 35.31
N HIS A 584 -0.42 -7.63 34.19
CA HIS A 584 -0.33 -8.33 32.91
C HIS A 584 1.14 -8.49 32.48
N VAL A 585 1.35 -9.42 31.57
CA VAL A 585 2.61 -9.66 30.84
C VAL A 585 2.33 -9.78 29.36
N PHE A 586 3.37 -9.62 28.55
CA PHE A 586 3.34 -9.99 27.14
C PHE A 586 3.83 -11.43 26.95
N VAL A 587 3.08 -12.19 26.15
CA VAL A 587 3.51 -13.44 25.52
C VAL A 587 3.74 -13.15 24.04
N TYR A 588 4.99 -13.21 23.61
CA TYR A 588 5.43 -12.88 22.26
C TYR A 588 5.88 -14.14 21.55
N ALA A 589 5.29 -14.47 20.40
CA ALA A 589 5.69 -15.62 19.60
C ALA A 589 6.07 -15.20 18.18
N ASP A 590 7.22 -15.67 17.68
CA ASP A 590 7.73 -15.41 16.34
C ASP A 590 7.94 -16.71 15.55
N TYR A 591 7.47 -16.76 14.32
CA TYR A 591 7.72 -17.91 13.46
C TYR A 591 9.19 -18.01 13.04
N LYS A 592 9.80 -19.18 13.30
CA LYS A 592 11.17 -19.48 12.87
C LYS A 592 11.26 -19.68 11.37
N GLN A 593 11.71 -18.64 10.67
CA GLN A 593 12.02 -18.68 9.23
C GLN A 593 10.82 -19.09 8.37
N LEU A 594 9.63 -18.55 8.68
CA LEU A 594 8.36 -18.92 8.05
C LEU A 594 8.45 -18.93 6.52
N GLU A 595 8.95 -17.85 5.91
CA GLU A 595 9.07 -17.73 4.45
C GLU A 595 9.86 -18.89 3.83
N VAL A 596 10.92 -19.37 4.49
CA VAL A 596 11.75 -20.45 3.93
C VAL A 596 11.05 -21.80 4.05
N ARG A 597 10.32 -22.03 5.15
CA ARG A 597 9.50 -23.23 5.33
C ARG A 597 8.38 -23.25 4.29
N ILE A 598 7.72 -22.13 4.07
CA ILE A 598 6.70 -21.99 3.02
C ILE A 598 7.31 -22.22 1.63
N ALA A 599 8.51 -21.70 1.34
CA ALA A 599 9.18 -21.98 0.06
C ALA A 599 9.48 -23.47 -0.14
N ALA A 600 9.91 -24.17 0.93
CA ALA A 600 10.14 -25.62 0.90
C ALA A 600 8.84 -26.40 0.67
N TRP A 601 7.74 -25.99 1.31
CA TRP A 601 6.42 -26.58 1.11
C TRP A 601 5.92 -26.39 -0.32
N LEU A 602 5.86 -25.14 -0.80
CA LEU A 602 5.35 -24.78 -2.13
C LEU A 602 6.15 -25.43 -3.28
N SER A 603 7.46 -25.58 -3.10
CA SER A 603 8.32 -26.21 -4.11
C SER A 603 8.33 -27.73 -4.06
N GLY A 604 7.93 -28.33 -2.93
CA GLY A 604 8.02 -29.78 -2.72
C GLY A 604 9.45 -30.30 -2.55
N ASP A 605 10.44 -29.43 -2.37
CA ASP A 605 11.86 -29.81 -2.38
C ASP A 605 12.24 -30.61 -1.11
N ALA A 606 12.57 -31.89 -1.31
CA ALA A 606 12.85 -32.81 -0.21
C ALA A 606 14.09 -32.40 0.62
N ALA A 607 15.13 -31.85 -0.03
CA ALA A 607 16.33 -31.42 0.66
C ALA A 607 16.04 -30.20 1.55
N MET A 608 15.26 -29.24 1.05
CA MET A 608 14.79 -28.11 1.85
C MET A 608 13.95 -28.57 3.05
N LYS A 609 12.98 -29.48 2.85
CA LYS A 609 12.11 -29.99 3.92
C LYS A 609 12.91 -30.72 5.00
N GLU A 610 13.84 -31.58 4.62
CA GLU A 610 14.70 -32.33 5.54
C GLU A 610 15.58 -31.42 6.42
N VAL A 611 16.08 -30.32 5.86
CA VAL A 611 16.84 -29.32 6.65
C VAL A 611 16.00 -28.76 7.80
N PHE A 612 14.71 -28.53 7.58
CA PHE A 612 13.82 -27.93 8.58
C PHE A 612 13.17 -28.93 9.54
N ASN A 613 12.95 -30.17 9.12
CA ASN A 613 12.31 -31.21 9.92
C ASN A 613 13.31 -31.95 10.83
N SER A 614 14.60 -31.97 10.48
CA SER A 614 15.62 -32.67 11.25
C SER A 614 16.08 -31.98 12.53
N GLY A 615 15.58 -30.77 12.83
CA GLY A 615 16.00 -29.96 13.98
C GLY A 615 17.45 -29.44 13.89
N ARG A 616 18.14 -29.67 12.77
CA ARG A 616 19.52 -29.22 12.52
C ARG A 616 19.54 -27.73 12.16
N ASP A 617 20.68 -27.07 12.35
CA ASP A 617 20.84 -25.65 12.01
C ASP A 617 20.78 -25.44 10.49
N PRO A 618 19.74 -24.75 9.97
CA PRO A 618 19.57 -24.61 8.53
C PRO A 618 20.71 -23.90 7.82
N HIS A 619 21.32 -22.90 8.48
CA HIS A 619 22.42 -22.15 7.88
C HIS A 619 23.72 -22.96 7.86
N GLN A 620 23.90 -23.89 8.80
CA GLN A 620 25.04 -24.80 8.81
C GLN A 620 24.92 -25.86 7.71
N GLU A 621 23.71 -26.39 7.47
CA GLU A 621 23.42 -27.28 6.33
C GLU A 621 23.69 -26.58 4.99
N ILE A 622 23.22 -25.34 4.85
CA ILE A 622 23.44 -24.56 3.64
C ILE A 622 24.93 -24.23 3.45
N ALA A 623 25.64 -23.93 4.54
CA ALA A 623 27.08 -23.73 4.47
C ALA A 623 27.80 -25.02 4.01
N HIS A 624 27.39 -26.19 4.51
CA HIS A 624 27.89 -27.47 4.02
C HIS A 624 27.65 -27.64 2.50
N ALA A 625 26.45 -27.33 2.02
CA ALA A 625 26.10 -27.41 0.60
C ALA A 625 26.91 -26.43 -0.28
N ILE A 626 27.15 -25.20 0.20
CA ILE A 626 27.87 -24.16 -0.55
C ILE A 626 29.39 -24.39 -0.55
N PHE A 627 29.98 -24.76 0.59
CA PHE A 627 31.43 -24.84 0.76
C PHE A 627 31.98 -26.26 0.58
N HIS A 628 31.12 -27.27 0.51
CA HIS A 628 31.48 -28.69 0.45
C HIS A 628 32.45 -29.11 1.58
N LYS A 629 32.22 -28.57 2.79
CA LYS A 629 33.04 -28.83 3.99
C LYS A 629 32.27 -29.62 5.04
N PRO A 630 32.89 -30.55 5.77
CA PRO A 630 32.26 -31.21 6.92
C PRO A 630 31.67 -30.20 7.90
N LYS A 631 30.57 -30.55 8.58
CA LYS A 631 29.82 -29.62 9.46
C LYS A 631 30.69 -29.08 10.59
N GLU A 632 31.66 -29.86 11.03
CA GLU A 632 32.63 -29.54 12.09
C GLU A 632 33.64 -28.47 11.65
N GLU A 633 33.86 -28.32 10.34
CA GLU A 633 34.72 -27.29 9.75
C GLU A 633 33.97 -26.00 9.40
N ILE A 634 32.63 -26.00 9.54
CA ILE A 634 31.83 -24.81 9.26
C ILE A 634 32.03 -23.78 10.36
N THR A 635 32.78 -22.74 10.04
CA THR A 635 33.02 -21.62 10.95
C THR A 635 31.77 -20.74 11.11
N HIS A 636 31.71 -19.94 12.18
CA HIS A 636 30.66 -18.92 12.35
C HIS A 636 30.59 -17.93 11.17
N TYR A 637 31.75 -17.61 10.56
CA TYR A 637 31.81 -16.78 9.35
C TYR A 637 31.17 -17.47 8.15
N MET A 638 31.45 -18.76 7.93
CA MET A 638 30.83 -19.56 6.86
C MET A 638 29.32 -19.70 7.06
N ARG A 639 28.86 -19.90 8.29
CA ARG A 639 27.42 -19.90 8.60
C ARG A 639 26.76 -18.56 8.30
N TRP A 640 27.40 -17.45 8.69
CA TRP A 640 26.93 -16.10 8.37
C TRP A 640 26.91 -15.83 6.86
N LEU A 641 27.88 -16.37 6.10
CA LEU A 641 27.86 -16.34 4.64
C LEU A 641 26.58 -16.99 4.11
N ALA A 642 26.40 -18.27 4.46
CA ALA A 642 25.34 -19.11 3.95
C ALA A 642 23.97 -18.46 4.16
N LYS A 643 23.76 -17.84 5.32
CA LYS A 643 22.58 -17.02 5.62
C LYS A 643 22.35 -15.91 4.58
N ASN A 644 23.37 -15.12 4.26
CA ASN A 644 23.24 -14.02 3.28
C ASN A 644 22.97 -14.53 1.86
N ILE A 645 23.62 -15.62 1.45
CA ILE A 645 23.40 -16.24 0.14
C ILE A 645 21.98 -16.80 0.03
N GLN A 646 21.52 -17.53 1.05
CA GLN A 646 20.15 -18.06 1.13
C GLN A 646 19.11 -16.96 0.98
N PHE A 647 19.19 -15.90 1.79
CA PHE A 647 18.23 -14.79 1.69
C PHE A 647 18.33 -14.06 0.35
N GLY A 648 19.54 -13.82 -0.15
CA GLY A 648 19.74 -13.25 -1.48
C GLY A 648 19.03 -14.06 -2.57
N LEU A 649 19.14 -15.39 -2.50
CA LEU A 649 18.55 -16.31 -3.47
C LEU A 649 17.02 -16.41 -3.35
N LEU A 650 16.48 -16.55 -2.13
CA LEU A 650 15.03 -16.61 -1.87
C LEU A 650 14.31 -15.32 -2.26
N TYR A 651 14.93 -14.16 -2.01
CA TYR A 651 14.38 -12.87 -2.43
C TYR A 651 14.65 -12.54 -3.91
N GLY A 652 15.29 -13.46 -4.64
CA GLY A 652 15.56 -13.32 -6.08
C GLY A 652 16.60 -12.27 -6.43
N ARG A 653 17.44 -11.86 -5.49
CA ARG A 653 18.52 -10.92 -5.74
C ARG A 653 19.60 -11.60 -6.58
N GLY A 654 19.96 -10.97 -7.70
CA GLY A 654 20.98 -11.51 -8.61
C GLY A 654 22.36 -11.57 -7.96
N TYR A 655 23.16 -12.58 -8.32
CA TYR A 655 24.51 -12.81 -7.81
C TYR A 655 25.43 -11.57 -7.97
N GLU A 656 25.31 -10.83 -9.08
CA GLU A 656 26.02 -9.55 -9.28
C GLU A 656 25.68 -8.51 -8.20
N SER A 657 24.41 -8.44 -7.79
CA SER A 657 23.96 -7.48 -6.78
C SER A 657 24.45 -7.86 -5.39
N VAL A 658 24.62 -9.14 -5.08
CA VAL A 658 25.21 -9.61 -3.82
C VAL A 658 26.73 -9.42 -3.82
N ALA A 659 27.40 -9.70 -4.95
CA ALA A 659 28.84 -9.48 -5.14
C ALA A 659 29.23 -7.98 -5.12
N THR A 660 28.27 -7.07 -5.33
CA THR A 660 28.50 -5.61 -5.31
C THR A 660 27.72 -4.91 -4.20
N GLY A 661 27.05 -5.67 -3.33
CA GLY A 661 26.15 -5.17 -2.31
C GLY A 661 26.82 -4.76 -1.00
N PRO A 662 26.06 -4.19 -0.05
CA PRO A 662 26.55 -3.82 1.28
C PRO A 662 27.07 -5.04 2.08
N GLU A 663 26.63 -6.26 1.74
CA GLU A 663 27.15 -7.49 2.36
C GLU A 663 28.66 -7.60 2.20
N GLN A 664 29.21 -7.05 1.11
CA GLN A 664 30.64 -7.03 0.84
C GLN A 664 31.45 -6.19 1.85
N GLU A 665 30.79 -5.28 2.54
CA GLU A 665 31.39 -4.46 3.59
C GLU A 665 31.45 -5.22 4.91
N ASP A 666 30.37 -5.91 5.26
CA ASP A 666 30.33 -6.74 6.47
C ASP A 666 31.36 -7.88 6.42
N ILE A 667 31.61 -8.44 5.23
CA ILE A 667 32.69 -9.42 5.02
C ILE A 667 34.04 -8.84 5.44
N ALA A 668 34.38 -7.67 4.92
CA ALA A 668 35.67 -7.04 5.14
C ALA A 668 35.85 -6.66 6.62
N MET A 669 34.78 -6.18 7.27
CA MET A 669 34.77 -5.88 8.71
C MET A 669 34.97 -7.13 9.57
N ARG A 670 34.51 -8.30 9.09
CA ARG A 670 34.67 -9.60 9.77
C ARG A 670 35.99 -10.31 9.41
N GLY A 671 36.91 -9.62 8.72
CA GLY A 671 38.23 -10.15 8.34
C GLY A 671 38.21 -11.10 7.13
N GLY A 672 37.12 -11.16 6.38
CA GLY A 672 37.02 -11.96 5.15
C GLY A 672 37.40 -11.19 3.89
N THR A 673 37.54 -11.92 2.77
CA THR A 673 37.82 -11.35 1.43
C THR A 673 36.52 -11.14 0.66
N ARG A 674 36.39 -9.99 -0.03
CA ARG A 674 35.25 -9.71 -0.91
C ARG A 674 35.12 -10.78 -1.99
N TRP A 675 33.90 -11.19 -2.27
CA TRP A 675 33.63 -12.20 -3.28
C TRP A 675 33.56 -11.57 -4.67
N SER A 676 34.16 -12.24 -5.64
CA SER A 676 33.93 -11.99 -7.05
C SER A 676 32.51 -12.38 -7.45
N VAL A 677 32.05 -11.83 -8.58
CA VAL A 677 30.75 -12.19 -9.19
C VAL A 677 30.69 -13.70 -9.46
N ASP A 678 31.80 -14.29 -9.91
CA ASP A 678 31.88 -15.71 -10.22
C ASP A 678 31.78 -16.60 -8.97
N GLU A 679 32.41 -16.20 -7.85
CA GLU A 679 32.28 -16.92 -6.58
C GLU A 679 30.83 -16.91 -6.07
N VAL A 680 30.17 -15.75 -6.08
CA VAL A 680 28.76 -15.67 -5.64
C VAL A 680 27.85 -16.49 -6.55
N LYS A 681 28.13 -16.48 -7.86
CA LYS A 681 27.41 -17.31 -8.81
C LYS A 681 27.60 -18.80 -8.50
N GLN A 682 28.83 -19.25 -8.23
CA GLN A 682 29.10 -20.63 -7.84
C GLN A 682 28.35 -21.02 -6.55
N PHE A 683 28.24 -20.12 -5.57
CA PHE A 683 27.46 -20.38 -4.36
C PHE A 683 25.97 -20.56 -4.66
N TYR A 684 25.41 -19.72 -5.54
CA TYR A 684 24.02 -19.84 -5.99
C TYR A 684 23.80 -21.15 -6.76
N ASP A 685 24.68 -21.46 -7.70
CA ASP A 685 24.59 -22.67 -8.53
C ASP A 685 24.70 -23.94 -7.66
N SER A 686 25.58 -23.94 -6.65
CA SER A 686 25.73 -25.07 -5.70
C SER A 686 24.47 -25.26 -4.86
N LEU A 687 23.88 -24.17 -4.36
CA LEU A 687 22.66 -24.26 -3.56
C LEU A 687 21.45 -24.70 -4.39
N LEU A 688 21.29 -24.19 -5.62
CA LEU A 688 20.21 -24.64 -6.53
C LEU A 688 20.41 -26.06 -7.03
N ALA A 689 21.66 -26.55 -7.09
CA ALA A 689 21.96 -27.93 -7.41
C ALA A 689 21.56 -28.89 -6.27
N GLU A 690 21.60 -28.42 -5.02
CA GLU A 690 21.05 -29.14 -3.86
C GLU A 690 19.51 -29.05 -3.86
N TRP A 691 18.95 -27.85 -4.03
CA TRP A 691 17.51 -27.58 -4.05
C TRP A 691 16.92 -27.63 -5.47
N LYS A 692 17.00 -28.81 -6.09
CA LYS A 692 16.67 -29.02 -7.51
C LYS A 692 15.21 -28.73 -7.83
N ASP A 693 14.29 -29.11 -6.95
CA ASP A 693 12.86 -28.95 -7.20
C ASP A 693 12.42 -27.52 -6.89
N TYR A 694 13.07 -26.87 -5.92
CA TYR A 694 12.96 -25.42 -5.75
C TYR A 694 13.43 -24.65 -6.99
N ALA A 695 14.57 -25.02 -7.58
CA ALA A 695 15.07 -24.38 -8.80
C ALA A 695 14.08 -24.54 -9.97
N LYS A 696 13.50 -25.73 -10.15
CA LYS A 696 12.45 -25.97 -11.17
C LYS A 696 11.20 -25.14 -10.88
N TRP A 697 10.75 -25.12 -9.63
CA TRP A 697 9.59 -24.35 -9.20
C TRP A 697 9.77 -22.86 -9.47
N GLN A 698 10.94 -22.27 -9.16
CA GLN A 698 11.23 -20.87 -9.47
C GLN A 698 11.12 -20.56 -10.97
N GLN A 699 11.60 -21.46 -11.83
CA GLN A 699 11.52 -21.27 -13.28
C GLN A 699 10.10 -21.43 -13.79
N ALA A 700 9.33 -22.37 -13.24
CA ALA A 700 7.92 -22.53 -13.55
C ALA A 700 7.13 -21.27 -13.17
N GLN A 701 7.31 -20.74 -11.96
CA GLN A 701 6.65 -19.51 -11.51
C GLN A 701 6.99 -18.31 -12.40
N LYS A 702 8.28 -18.14 -12.76
CA LYS A 702 8.71 -17.11 -13.72
C LYS A 702 7.98 -17.24 -15.05
N ALA A 703 7.92 -18.45 -15.60
CA ALA A 703 7.26 -18.71 -16.86
C ALA A 703 5.76 -18.39 -16.78
N THR A 704 5.09 -18.79 -15.70
CA THR A 704 3.68 -18.47 -15.43
C THR A 704 3.47 -16.95 -15.39
N GLY A 705 4.24 -16.21 -14.59
CA GLY A 705 4.07 -14.76 -14.48
C GLY A 705 4.32 -14.00 -15.78
N TYR A 706 5.16 -14.51 -16.70
CA TYR A 706 5.33 -13.91 -18.04
C TYR A 706 4.24 -14.31 -19.03
N ARG A 707 3.71 -15.53 -18.94
CA ARG A 707 2.77 -16.10 -19.91
C ARG A 707 1.33 -15.76 -19.58
N GLU A 708 0.93 -16.00 -18.34
CA GLU A 708 -0.43 -15.72 -17.84
C GLU A 708 -0.57 -14.27 -17.36
N GLY A 709 0.55 -13.60 -17.09
CA GLY A 709 0.52 -12.26 -16.51
C GLY A 709 0.13 -12.27 -15.03
N GLU A 710 0.10 -13.40 -14.35
CA GLU A 710 -0.21 -13.47 -12.92
C GLU A 710 0.41 -14.69 -12.23
N VAL A 711 0.46 -14.67 -10.90
CA VAL A 711 0.82 -15.82 -10.05
C VAL A 711 -0.13 -15.87 -8.85
N HIS A 712 -0.39 -17.08 -8.37
CA HIS A 712 -1.39 -17.34 -7.33
C HIS A 712 -0.76 -17.91 -6.06
N MET A 713 -1.38 -17.65 -4.93
CA MET A 713 -1.12 -18.29 -3.65
C MET A 713 -2.14 -19.41 -3.43
N PRO A 714 -1.88 -20.38 -2.54
CA PRO A 714 -2.83 -21.45 -2.24
C PRO A 714 -4.20 -20.96 -1.70
N THR A 715 -4.25 -19.75 -1.12
CA THR A 715 -5.46 -19.10 -0.63
C THR A 715 -6.34 -18.50 -1.74
N GLY A 716 -5.95 -18.62 -3.02
CA GLY A 716 -6.60 -17.91 -4.13
C GLY A 716 -6.14 -16.48 -4.33
N ARG A 717 -5.32 -15.93 -3.42
CA ARG A 717 -4.73 -14.59 -3.60
C ARG A 717 -3.93 -14.53 -4.90
N LYS A 718 -4.08 -13.44 -5.65
CA LYS A 718 -3.39 -13.22 -6.92
C LYS A 718 -2.41 -12.05 -6.87
N ARG A 719 -1.30 -12.19 -7.57
CA ARG A 719 -0.45 -11.06 -7.99
C ARG A 719 -0.46 -10.99 -9.51
N ARG A 720 -1.04 -9.93 -10.07
CA ARG A 720 -1.18 -9.73 -11.52
C ARG A 720 -0.19 -8.70 -12.07
N PHE A 721 0.20 -8.89 -13.30
CA PHE A 721 1.25 -8.22 -14.06
C PHE A 721 0.71 -7.87 -15.46
N ASP A 722 -0.42 -7.14 -15.49
CA ASP A 722 -1.22 -6.90 -16.70
C ASP A 722 -0.44 -6.16 -17.81
N PHE A 723 0.64 -5.48 -17.43
CA PHE A 723 1.57 -4.86 -18.37
C PHE A 723 3.02 -5.16 -18.02
N ILE A 724 3.70 -5.89 -18.91
CA ILE A 724 5.12 -6.26 -18.76
C ILE A 724 5.95 -5.57 -19.85
N SER A 725 6.66 -4.51 -19.48
CA SER A 725 7.63 -3.89 -20.36
C SER A 725 9.00 -4.59 -20.30
N LYS A 726 9.86 -4.35 -21.29
CA LYS A 726 11.26 -4.85 -21.26
C LYS A 726 12.04 -4.39 -20.01
N HIS A 727 11.70 -3.23 -19.48
CA HIS A 727 12.33 -2.70 -18.27
C HIS A 727 11.84 -3.43 -17.01
N ASP A 728 10.60 -3.92 -17.02
CA ASP A 728 9.93 -4.46 -15.84
C ASP A 728 10.02 -5.98 -15.78
N ALA A 729 10.36 -6.65 -16.90
CA ALA A 729 10.50 -8.10 -16.98
C ALA A 729 11.37 -8.70 -15.86
N GLY A 730 12.52 -8.09 -15.56
CA GLY A 730 13.38 -8.56 -14.47
C GLY A 730 12.73 -8.46 -13.08
N TYR A 731 11.87 -7.47 -12.84
CA TYR A 731 11.08 -7.37 -11.61
C TYR A 731 9.98 -8.44 -11.59
N VAL A 732 9.24 -8.61 -12.69
CA VAL A 732 8.17 -9.61 -12.80
C VAL A 732 8.72 -10.99 -12.51
N GLY A 733 9.80 -11.42 -13.16
CA GLY A 733 10.39 -12.73 -12.90
C GLY A 733 10.85 -12.96 -11.45
N ARG A 734 11.22 -11.91 -10.70
CA ARG A 734 11.50 -12.04 -9.25
C ARG A 734 10.21 -12.10 -8.44
N ALA A 735 9.26 -11.24 -8.77
CA ALA A 735 7.98 -11.16 -8.11
C ALA A 735 7.19 -12.48 -8.24
N SER A 736 7.28 -13.17 -9.39
CA SER A 736 6.53 -14.39 -9.67
C SER A 736 6.77 -15.53 -8.68
N PHE A 737 7.96 -15.67 -8.10
CA PHE A 737 8.20 -16.73 -7.09
C PHE A 737 8.31 -16.19 -5.66
N ASN A 738 8.68 -14.91 -5.49
CA ASN A 738 8.74 -14.28 -4.18
C ASN A 738 7.33 -14.01 -3.63
N ASN A 739 6.40 -13.50 -4.45
CA ASN A 739 5.04 -13.20 -3.98
C ASN A 739 4.33 -14.47 -3.45
N PRO A 740 4.33 -15.62 -4.16
CA PRO A 740 3.71 -16.83 -3.64
C PRO A 740 4.26 -17.24 -2.28
N THR A 741 5.58 -17.12 -2.07
CA THR A 741 6.22 -17.43 -0.79
C THR A 741 5.80 -16.44 0.30
N GLN A 742 5.96 -15.15 0.03
CA GLN A 742 5.76 -14.08 0.99
C GLN A 742 4.29 -13.87 1.37
N GLY A 743 3.40 -13.95 0.39
CA GLY A 743 1.95 -13.81 0.58
C GLY A 743 1.39 -14.98 1.36
N THR A 744 1.79 -16.21 1.01
CA THR A 744 1.38 -17.40 1.78
C THR A 744 1.88 -17.32 3.22
N ALA A 745 3.14 -16.93 3.47
CA ALA A 745 3.62 -16.72 4.83
C ALA A 745 2.77 -15.68 5.61
N SER A 746 2.38 -14.58 4.94
CA SER A 746 1.50 -13.59 5.54
C SER A 746 0.10 -14.13 5.84
N ASP A 747 -0.45 -14.97 4.96
CA ASP A 747 -1.78 -15.58 5.14
C ASP A 747 -1.77 -16.56 6.33
N PHE A 748 -0.67 -17.31 6.56
CA PHE A 748 -0.49 -18.14 7.75
C PHE A 748 -0.44 -17.31 9.04
N THR A 749 0.32 -16.22 9.06
CA THR A 749 0.38 -15.32 10.23
C THR A 749 -0.98 -14.67 10.50
N LEU A 750 -1.71 -14.27 9.45
CA LEU A 750 -3.06 -13.70 9.57
C LEU A 750 -4.06 -14.74 10.08
N HIS A 751 -3.99 -15.99 9.62
CA HIS A 751 -4.81 -17.07 10.13
C HIS A 751 -4.58 -17.31 11.64
N ALA A 752 -3.31 -17.41 12.07
CA ALA A 752 -2.98 -17.55 13.48
C ALA A 752 -3.49 -16.37 14.32
N LEU A 753 -3.41 -15.14 13.79
CA LEU A 753 -3.99 -13.95 14.43
C LEU A 753 -5.51 -14.09 14.63
N ILE A 754 -6.23 -14.57 13.62
CA ILE A 754 -7.69 -14.77 13.67
C ILE A 754 -8.04 -15.85 14.71
N GLN A 755 -7.36 -17.00 14.67
CA GLN A 755 -7.61 -18.10 15.61
C GLN A 755 -7.32 -17.71 17.06
N LEU A 756 -6.21 -17.01 17.31
CA LEU A 756 -5.90 -16.49 18.64
C LEU A 756 -6.98 -15.50 19.11
N HIS A 757 -7.33 -14.51 18.28
CA HIS A 757 -8.35 -13.51 18.64
C HIS A 757 -9.67 -14.16 19.06
N ALA A 758 -10.10 -15.24 18.40
CA ALA A 758 -11.33 -15.96 18.71
C ALA A 758 -11.24 -16.83 19.97
N ARG A 759 -10.06 -17.33 20.33
CA ARG A 759 -9.86 -18.38 21.36
C ARG A 759 -9.21 -17.90 22.66
N LEU A 760 -8.70 -16.66 22.70
CA LEU A 760 -8.04 -16.11 23.87
C LEU A 760 -8.98 -16.08 25.11
N PRO A 761 -8.47 -16.38 26.31
CA PRO A 761 -9.25 -16.33 27.53
C PRO A 761 -9.65 -14.87 27.88
N VAL A 762 -10.72 -14.72 28.66
CA VAL A 762 -11.13 -13.41 29.16
C VAL A 762 -9.99 -12.80 29.97
N GLY A 763 -9.61 -11.57 29.64
CA GLY A 763 -8.46 -10.87 30.26
C GLY A 763 -7.18 -10.97 29.44
N ALA A 764 -7.13 -11.79 28.41
CA ALA A 764 -6.06 -11.79 27.42
C ALA A 764 -6.48 -11.06 26.14
N TYR A 765 -5.54 -10.33 25.55
CA TYR A 765 -5.78 -9.48 24.39
C TYR A 765 -4.60 -9.61 23.43
N LEU A 766 -4.87 -9.89 22.15
CA LEU A 766 -3.85 -9.70 21.14
C LEU A 766 -3.63 -8.19 20.94
N VAL A 767 -2.38 -7.72 21.05
CA VAL A 767 -2.07 -6.28 21.10
C VAL A 767 -1.23 -5.80 19.93
N SER A 768 -0.52 -6.69 19.25
CA SER A 768 0.27 -6.32 18.07
C SER A 768 0.63 -7.53 17.20
N THR A 769 0.98 -7.24 15.95
CA THR A 769 1.66 -8.15 15.03
C THR A 769 2.85 -7.42 14.39
N ILE A 770 4.03 -8.05 14.44
CA ILE A 770 5.29 -7.49 13.94
C ILE A 770 5.94 -8.53 13.03
N HIS A 771 5.92 -8.27 11.72
CA HIS A 771 6.36 -9.24 10.72
C HIS A 771 5.60 -10.58 10.86
N ASP A 772 6.30 -11.66 11.20
CA ASP A 772 5.74 -12.99 11.37
C ASP A 772 5.52 -13.32 12.87
N ALA A 773 5.53 -12.31 13.74
CA ALA A 773 5.33 -12.44 15.17
C ALA A 773 4.00 -11.88 15.65
N LEU A 774 3.45 -12.51 16.69
CA LEU A 774 2.21 -12.17 17.38
C LEU A 774 2.49 -11.88 18.86
N MET A 775 1.84 -10.85 19.40
CA MET A 775 2.05 -10.42 20.79
C MET A 775 0.72 -10.32 21.52
N VAL A 776 0.57 -11.12 22.58
CA VAL A 776 -0.60 -11.16 23.46
C VAL A 776 -0.25 -10.51 24.79
N GLU A 777 -1.13 -9.65 25.30
CA GLU A 777 -1.12 -9.13 26.67
C GLU A 777 -2.12 -9.96 27.51
N CYS A 778 -1.68 -10.62 28.58
CA CYS A 778 -2.56 -11.44 29.44
C CYS A 778 -2.21 -11.29 30.91
N LEU A 779 -3.09 -11.75 31.80
CA LEU A 779 -2.80 -11.83 33.23
C LEU A 779 -1.61 -12.77 33.49
N GLU A 780 -0.85 -12.51 34.56
CA GLU A 780 0.32 -13.33 34.93
C GLU A 780 -0.04 -14.81 35.17
N ASP A 781 -1.23 -15.10 35.69
CA ASP A 781 -1.73 -16.45 35.93
C ASP A 781 -2.27 -17.15 34.67
N GLN A 782 -2.34 -16.45 33.53
CA GLN A 782 -2.81 -16.99 32.24
C GLN A 782 -1.66 -17.33 31.29
N VAL A 783 -0.41 -17.13 31.69
CA VAL A 783 0.77 -17.31 30.80
C VAL A 783 0.83 -18.72 30.22
N ASP A 784 0.58 -19.75 31.01
CA ASP A 784 0.65 -21.15 30.56
C ASP A 784 -0.46 -21.47 29.55
N ASP A 785 -1.69 -21.03 29.83
CA ASP A 785 -2.85 -21.20 28.95
C ASP A 785 -2.64 -20.49 27.61
N VAL A 786 -2.19 -19.23 27.65
CA VAL A 786 -1.93 -18.42 26.44
C VAL A 786 -0.75 -18.99 25.66
N SER A 787 0.33 -19.40 26.32
CA SER A 787 1.51 -19.98 25.64
C SER A 787 1.14 -21.29 24.95
N SER A 788 0.40 -22.16 25.64
CA SER A 788 -0.09 -23.43 25.07
C SER A 788 -1.00 -23.19 23.87
N LEU A 789 -1.90 -22.21 23.96
CA LEU A 789 -2.75 -21.82 22.84
C LEU A 789 -1.94 -21.28 21.66
N MET A 790 -0.90 -20.48 21.89
CA MET A 790 -0.04 -19.98 20.82
C MET A 790 0.76 -21.10 20.14
N TYR A 791 1.27 -22.08 20.88
CA TYR A 791 1.89 -23.27 20.28
C TYR A 791 0.91 -24.06 19.43
N ASP A 792 -0.28 -24.37 19.96
CA ASP A 792 -1.33 -25.09 19.22
C ASP A 792 -1.72 -24.35 17.93
N VAL A 793 -2.04 -23.06 18.05
CA VAL A 793 -2.51 -22.27 16.91
C VAL A 793 -1.43 -22.05 15.86
N MET A 794 -0.20 -21.73 16.27
CA MET A 794 0.86 -21.37 15.31
C MET A 794 1.58 -22.58 14.75
N GLU A 795 1.77 -23.67 15.51
CA GLU A 795 2.48 -24.86 15.01
C GLU A 795 1.55 -25.94 14.44
N HIS A 796 0.27 -25.99 14.83
CA HIS A 796 -0.61 -27.13 14.55
C HIS A 796 -1.95 -26.78 13.88
N ASP A 797 -2.64 -25.71 14.29
CA ASP A 797 -3.89 -25.22 13.66
C ASP A 797 -3.57 -24.38 12.41
N THR A 798 -2.93 -25.02 11.44
CA THR A 798 -2.42 -24.33 10.27
C THR A 798 -3.50 -24.12 9.22
N LEU A 799 -3.44 -22.97 8.53
CA LEU A 799 -4.37 -22.59 7.45
C LEU A 799 -4.56 -23.68 6.38
N PHE A 800 -3.49 -24.42 6.08
CA PHE A 800 -3.51 -25.59 5.21
C PHE A 800 -2.88 -26.78 5.93
N ALA A 801 -3.28 -28.00 5.55
CA ALA A 801 -2.58 -29.21 5.96
C ALA A 801 -1.18 -29.25 5.31
N ILE A 802 -0.13 -29.09 6.11
CA ILE A 802 1.28 -29.03 5.67
C ILE A 802 2.13 -30.11 6.34
N ASP A 803 1.59 -31.32 6.44
CA ASP A 803 2.12 -32.45 7.23
C ASP A 803 3.60 -32.82 6.96
N ASP A 804 4.16 -32.39 5.82
CA ASP A 804 5.54 -32.67 5.44
C ASP A 804 6.54 -31.55 5.79
N ILE A 805 6.10 -30.48 6.46
CA ILE A 805 6.98 -29.47 7.06
C ILE A 805 6.50 -29.00 8.43
N ALA A 806 7.37 -29.10 9.43
CA ALA A 806 7.06 -28.57 10.76
C ALA A 806 7.16 -27.04 10.77
N LEU A 807 6.13 -26.34 11.23
CA LEU A 807 6.27 -24.95 11.68
C LEU A 807 6.83 -24.93 13.09
N LYS A 808 7.58 -23.87 13.43
CA LYS A 808 8.17 -23.70 14.75
C LYS A 808 8.11 -22.24 15.17
N ILE A 809 7.84 -22.00 16.45
CA ILE A 809 7.89 -20.65 17.04
C ILE A 809 9.04 -20.52 18.05
N ASP A 810 9.52 -19.29 18.24
CA ASP A 810 10.21 -18.85 19.46
C ASP A 810 9.20 -18.07 20.31
N LEU A 811 9.11 -18.38 21.60
CA LEU A 811 8.17 -17.75 22.53
C LEU A 811 8.94 -17.13 23.69
N ASP A 812 8.65 -15.85 23.94
CA ASP A 812 9.23 -15.06 25.01
C ASP A 812 8.12 -14.45 25.90
N VAL A 813 8.33 -14.43 27.22
CA VAL A 813 7.44 -13.77 28.19
C VAL A 813 8.13 -12.57 28.82
N MET A 814 7.50 -11.40 28.76
CA MET A 814 8.14 -10.12 29.09
C MET A 814 7.15 -9.08 29.66
N TYR A 815 7.59 -8.22 30.58
CA TYR A 815 6.78 -7.08 31.06
C TYR A 815 6.85 -5.88 30.11
N ALA A 816 7.94 -5.76 29.36
CA ALA A 816 8.11 -4.76 28.33
C ALA A 816 8.67 -5.40 27.06
N TRP A 817 8.28 -4.89 25.88
CA TRP A 817 8.65 -5.51 24.60
C TRP A 817 10.18 -5.57 24.35
N GLY A 818 10.94 -4.67 24.98
CA GLY A 818 12.41 -4.67 24.91
C GLY A 818 13.09 -5.48 26.02
N GLU A 819 12.37 -6.28 26.80
CA GLU A 819 12.97 -7.13 27.81
C GLU A 819 13.16 -8.55 27.26
N LYS A 820 14.28 -9.17 27.63
CA LYS A 820 14.49 -10.60 27.40
C LYS A 820 14.20 -11.34 28.70
N ASP A 821 13.34 -12.35 28.62
CA ASP A 821 13.12 -13.41 29.61
C ASP A 821 12.82 -12.94 31.04
N VAL A 822 11.53 -12.85 31.41
CA VAL A 822 11.12 -12.94 32.83
C VAL A 822 11.08 -14.42 33.26
N VAL A 823 10.67 -15.32 32.35
CA VAL A 823 10.65 -16.78 32.52
C VAL A 823 10.95 -17.44 31.17
N LYS A 824 11.92 -18.36 31.11
CA LYS A 824 12.09 -19.22 29.93
C LYS A 824 11.07 -20.34 29.95
N ALA A 825 10.21 -20.39 28.93
CA ALA A 825 9.22 -21.46 28.75
C ALA A 825 9.86 -22.86 28.55
N GLU A 826 11.17 -22.96 28.29
CA GLU A 826 11.92 -24.22 28.27
C GLU A 826 11.81 -25.02 29.59
N THR A 827 11.39 -24.39 30.69
CA THR A 827 11.15 -25.06 31.98
C THR A 827 9.75 -25.68 32.10
N LEU A 828 8.85 -25.43 31.15
CA LEU A 828 7.42 -25.80 31.24
C LEU A 828 7.03 -27.04 30.40
N MET A 829 7.93 -27.55 29.54
CA MET A 829 7.65 -28.72 28.70
C MET A 829 8.03 -30.08 29.33
N VAL A 830 8.38 -30.13 30.62
CA VAL A 830 8.80 -31.40 31.26
C VAL A 830 7.61 -32.27 31.72
N ASP A 831 6.38 -31.75 31.77
CA ASP A 831 5.23 -32.46 32.37
C ASP A 831 4.06 -32.78 31.39
N LEU A 832 4.33 -32.94 30.08
CA LEU A 832 3.29 -33.35 29.10
C LEU A 832 3.47 -34.78 28.55
N ASP A 833 4.38 -35.58 29.12
CA ASP A 833 4.63 -36.98 28.74
C ASP A 833 4.42 -37.97 29.92
N ASP A 834 3.39 -37.77 30.75
CA ASP A 834 2.91 -38.75 31.76
C ASP A 834 1.41 -39.04 31.66
#